data_AF-A0A1J5SDB3-F1
#
_entry.id   AF-A0A1J5SDB3-F1
#
_cell.length_a   1.000
_cell.length_b   1.000
_cell.length_c   1.000
_cell.angle_alpha   90.00
_cell.angle_beta   90.00
_cell.angle_gamma   90.00
#
_symmetry.space_group_name_H-M   'P 1'
#
loop_
_entity.id
_entity.type
_entity.pdbx_description
1 polymer ?
#
loop_
_entity_poly.entity_id
_entity_poly.type
_entity_poly.pdbx_seq_one_letter_code
_entity_poly.pdbx_strand_id
1 'polypeptide(L)'
;MPAPATIGYHIVIKEYSLVVAVSRLQQSGLLLESVREFPLSSTTEIEECLKSLAPDGRSDGLTASVSVRGRGALLRLGTAPVSEWIREPECASLTPAFQASASVTGDVNGVEKKGQGATLQALLSGANLESAKALLKQWNVTPSRITVTPFATVGALVSWLQKAGGTVAMLDLGETSSFWLVADRSGLTAIRPSVLTMEALAEILRLELGLRFKGAAAKLFFNEQYDFGEVLPRIGARIAEALKPELEALPGSSSALVFCEGLPERQAWFGGLLAESLGRKRLEVDAKALFAGAGLACGVGVPALSEVWLGALQTVRSSVAPTSIRLAEWRSMAASSSAPDQEAKPAAAAPAPSSPAPVSKSPAPAVVAPVRTVASVQAPAARPAPQEVATKPSPMTVIAGKPYVPGSKAAAAAVAEPVRAAAPSAVAIAEKPVPAPKPAAKVPALVIAPAPSLPKAEPEPARIPQPKSEPPKPPKPPEARGSSVLAYPLPGSKASSGRAPKEPRQKPPFWKTGAGMAIAAVAVVATAVILWLVTQMQSEKAAITAEKVRAQQETQAVMAKAKAAEAKAQAEAAARRQLESETSAKLASLDAARRAAEAKATREAAARLANARGGLTVATNPAGATVKVGSILSQASPARFDDLKIGTYPVVVSLPGYDEVRKEVKIQENATTDLGVIALHRQTGSVEIVSTPVGAHFELRRADSVKLGAQPRQGVTPASLSDLPTGLYSIAIDYRGVGRQTGTVAIESGGVARSSWEFALGGIEITSTPSDATVSQAGKVLGRTPLTLANLPAGTQTYDVSRAGYTTSQVNALIVKGDTRSLNVVLALSDRIYRLSELDHEPQVLRSDSLKLPSSLSTSTEYRAVIAMTVGRDGVPRDLEIVRSSDPEFGRICKAAAAGWRFKPGTVKGRPVSTRVAIPFVTNPS
;
A
#
# COMPACT_ATOMS: atom_id res chain seq x y z
N MET A 1 28.58 -45.52 -7.16
CA MET A 1 27.44 -45.04 -6.33
C MET A 1 26.46 -44.31 -7.25
N PRO A 2 25.15 -44.30 -6.97
CA PRO A 2 24.24 -43.37 -7.63
C PRO A 2 24.64 -41.92 -7.31
N ALA A 3 24.38 -40.99 -8.22
CA ALA A 3 24.58 -39.57 -7.95
C ALA A 3 23.63 -39.10 -6.83
N PRO A 4 24.02 -38.11 -6.00
CA PRO A 4 23.12 -37.54 -5.00
C PRO A 4 21.90 -36.92 -5.70
N ALA A 5 20.71 -37.19 -5.18
CA ALA A 5 19.47 -36.74 -5.78
C ALA A 5 19.31 -35.22 -5.64
N THR A 6 19.36 -34.49 -6.75
CA THR A 6 19.24 -33.03 -6.79
C THR A 6 17.86 -32.58 -6.30
N ILE A 7 17.83 -31.70 -5.30
CA ILE A 7 16.63 -30.99 -4.86
C ILE A 7 16.45 -29.75 -5.73
N GLY A 8 15.25 -29.53 -6.26
CA GLY A 8 14.84 -28.35 -7.01
C GLY A 8 13.91 -27.46 -6.20
N TYR A 9 14.24 -26.17 -6.11
CA TYR A 9 13.39 -25.16 -5.49
C TYR A 9 12.73 -24.29 -6.56
N HIS A 10 11.42 -24.06 -6.41
CA HIS A 10 10.62 -23.36 -7.40
C HIS A 10 9.73 -22.32 -6.71
N ILE A 11 9.74 -21.09 -7.21
CA ILE A 11 9.03 -19.96 -6.61
C ILE A 11 8.20 -19.27 -7.68
N VAL A 12 6.92 -19.06 -7.43
CA VAL A 12 6.02 -18.29 -8.32
C VAL A 12 5.48 -17.08 -7.59
N ILE A 13 5.83 -15.90 -8.08
CA ILE A 13 5.35 -14.61 -7.59
C ILE A 13 4.14 -14.21 -8.44
N LYS A 14 2.93 -14.35 -7.87
CA LYS A 14 1.70 -13.75 -8.42
C LYS A 14 1.61 -12.27 -7.97
N GLU A 15 0.45 -11.62 -8.16
CA GLU A 15 0.21 -10.26 -7.62
C GLU A 15 -0.28 -10.28 -6.16
N TYR A 16 -0.86 -11.40 -5.69
CA TYR A 16 -1.42 -11.53 -4.33
C TYR A 16 -0.76 -12.61 -3.47
N SER A 17 -0.12 -13.60 -4.10
CA SER A 17 0.45 -14.76 -3.43
C SER A 17 1.83 -15.16 -3.94
N LEU A 18 2.53 -15.88 -3.08
CA LEU A 18 3.78 -16.58 -3.35
C LEU A 18 3.53 -18.09 -3.28
N VAL A 19 3.72 -18.82 -4.37
CA VAL A 19 3.74 -20.29 -4.34
C VAL A 19 5.19 -20.76 -4.25
N VAL A 20 5.51 -21.54 -3.22
CA VAL A 20 6.81 -22.18 -3.02
C VAL A 20 6.63 -23.69 -3.17
N ALA A 21 7.36 -24.29 -4.10
CA ALA A 21 7.34 -25.73 -4.35
C ALA A 21 8.75 -26.33 -4.30
N VAL A 22 8.86 -27.52 -3.73
CA VAL A 22 10.11 -28.28 -3.60
C VAL A 22 9.96 -29.59 -4.35
N SER A 23 10.93 -29.93 -5.19
CA SER A 23 10.97 -31.19 -5.93
C SER A 23 12.30 -31.92 -5.74
N ARG A 24 12.34 -33.21 -6.03
CA ARG A 24 13.54 -34.05 -6.07
C ARG A 24 13.63 -34.77 -7.41
N LEU A 25 14.79 -34.73 -8.04
CA LEU A 25 15.07 -35.52 -9.24
C LEU A 25 15.26 -37.00 -8.88
N GLN A 26 14.53 -37.87 -9.58
CA GLN A 26 14.59 -39.32 -9.46
C GLN A 26 14.80 -39.96 -10.84
N GLN A 27 15.14 -41.26 -10.88
CA GLN A 27 15.33 -42.00 -12.15
C GLN A 27 14.06 -42.06 -13.01
N SER A 28 12.88 -41.94 -12.40
CA SER A 28 11.56 -41.97 -13.04
C SER A 28 11.01 -40.59 -13.43
N GLY A 29 11.73 -39.49 -13.13
CA GLY A 29 11.28 -38.12 -13.36
C GLY A 29 11.44 -37.23 -12.12
N LEU A 30 10.58 -36.22 -11.99
CA LEU A 30 10.52 -35.37 -10.79
C LEU A 30 9.53 -35.93 -9.77
N LEU A 31 9.89 -35.87 -8.49
CA LEU A 31 8.95 -36.00 -7.37
C LEU A 31 8.72 -34.62 -6.75
N LEU A 32 7.47 -34.13 -6.76
CA LEU A 32 7.05 -32.99 -5.95
C LEU A 32 7.01 -33.43 -4.48
N GLU A 33 7.79 -32.78 -3.62
CA GLU A 33 7.89 -33.12 -2.18
C GLU A 33 6.97 -32.23 -1.33
N SER A 34 6.84 -30.96 -1.72
CA SER A 34 5.87 -30.04 -1.10
C SER A 34 5.47 -28.92 -2.06
N VAL A 35 4.27 -28.38 -1.83
CA VAL A 35 3.81 -27.11 -2.38
C VAL A 35 3.10 -26.35 -1.26
N ARG A 36 3.40 -25.06 -1.13
CA ARG A 36 2.79 -24.14 -0.15
C ARG A 36 2.50 -22.81 -0.83
N GLU A 37 1.36 -22.21 -0.54
CA GLU A 37 1.01 -20.87 -1.01
C GLU A 37 0.84 -19.92 0.19
N PHE A 38 1.41 -18.73 0.08
CA PHE A 38 1.42 -17.69 1.11
C PHE A 38 0.84 -16.39 0.54
N PRO A 39 0.02 -15.63 1.28
CA PRO A 39 -0.29 -14.24 0.93
C PRO A 39 1.00 -13.42 0.89
N LEU A 40 1.18 -12.52 -0.10
CA LEU A 40 2.39 -11.68 -0.18
C LEU A 40 2.53 -10.70 0.99
N SER A 41 1.47 -10.48 1.77
CA SER A 41 1.51 -9.75 3.05
C SER A 41 2.15 -10.53 4.20
N SER A 42 2.23 -11.86 4.13
CA SER A 42 2.78 -12.74 5.18
C SER A 42 4.30 -12.81 5.11
N THR A 43 4.99 -11.67 5.15
CA THR A 43 6.45 -11.57 4.96
C THR A 43 7.24 -12.44 5.93
N THR A 44 6.84 -12.50 7.22
CA THR A 44 7.49 -13.35 8.23
C THR A 44 7.37 -14.84 7.90
N GLU A 45 6.16 -15.31 7.55
CA GLU A 45 5.91 -16.72 7.19
C GLU A 45 6.68 -17.12 5.93
N ILE A 46 6.76 -16.23 4.94
CA ILE A 46 7.53 -16.40 3.72
C ILE A 46 9.03 -16.49 4.05
N GLU A 47 9.55 -15.59 4.88
CA GLU A 47 10.94 -15.60 5.30
C GLU A 47 11.30 -16.86 6.10
N GLU A 48 10.47 -17.29 7.05
CA GLU A 48 10.67 -18.53 7.80
C GLU A 48 10.61 -19.76 6.89
N CYS A 49 9.64 -19.80 5.97
CA CYS A 49 9.52 -20.83 4.94
C CYS A 49 10.81 -20.95 4.12
N LEU A 50 11.31 -19.84 3.56
CA LEU A 50 12.49 -19.85 2.69
C LEU A 50 13.79 -20.12 3.49
N LYS A 51 13.91 -19.60 4.73
CA LYS A 51 15.02 -19.93 5.64
C LYS A 51 15.03 -21.43 6.00
N SER A 52 13.86 -22.06 6.19
CA SER A 52 13.74 -23.51 6.47
C SER A 52 14.10 -24.41 5.28
N LEU A 53 14.21 -23.86 4.07
CA LEU A 53 14.59 -24.58 2.85
C LEU A 53 16.06 -24.37 2.46
N ALA A 54 16.78 -23.47 3.12
CA ALA A 54 18.20 -23.25 2.87
C ALA A 54 19.06 -24.39 3.47
N PRO A 55 20.04 -24.95 2.74
CA PRO A 55 20.79 -26.12 3.19
C PRO A 55 21.74 -25.81 4.35
N ASP A 56 21.49 -26.44 5.50
CA ASP A 56 22.37 -26.62 6.67
C ASP A 56 23.29 -25.44 7.00
N GLY A 57 22.67 -24.27 7.23
CA GLY A 57 23.34 -23.11 7.85
C GLY A 57 24.39 -22.40 6.99
N ARG A 58 24.48 -22.68 5.69
CA ARG A 58 25.37 -21.93 4.79
C ARG A 58 24.82 -20.53 4.50
N SER A 59 25.74 -19.57 4.37
CA SER A 59 25.48 -18.18 3.98
C SER A 59 24.86 -18.02 2.59
N ASP A 60 25.02 -19.04 1.76
CA ASP A 60 25.09 -18.93 0.29
C ASP A 60 23.72 -18.76 -0.39
N GLY A 61 22.64 -18.83 0.41
CA GLY A 61 21.27 -18.58 -0.04
C GLY A 61 20.61 -19.75 -0.76
N LEU A 62 19.36 -19.53 -1.18
CA LEU A 62 18.54 -20.52 -1.86
C LEU A 62 18.60 -20.31 -3.37
N THR A 63 19.10 -21.28 -4.15
CA THR A 63 19.01 -21.21 -5.62
C THR A 63 17.69 -21.81 -6.09
N ALA A 64 16.84 -21.01 -6.75
CA ALA A 64 15.50 -21.41 -7.16
C ALA A 64 15.16 -21.00 -8.60
N SER A 65 14.34 -21.78 -9.30
CA SER A 65 13.74 -21.32 -10.57
C SER A 65 12.53 -20.44 -10.26
N VAL A 66 12.52 -19.20 -10.75
CA VAL A 66 11.45 -18.24 -10.44
C VAL A 66 10.52 -18.03 -11.63
N SER A 67 9.24 -17.83 -11.37
CA SER A 67 8.26 -17.29 -12.32
C SER A 67 7.58 -16.06 -11.72
N VAL A 68 7.35 -15.03 -12.54
CA VAL A 68 6.80 -13.74 -12.13
C VAL A 68 5.67 -13.35 -13.07
N ARG A 69 4.51 -12.96 -12.49
CA ARG A 69 3.47 -12.21 -13.19
C ARG A 69 3.89 -10.75 -13.34
N GLY A 70 4.04 -10.06 -12.21
CA GLY A 70 4.36 -8.64 -12.12
C GLY A 70 3.12 -7.75 -12.31
N ARG A 71 2.90 -6.82 -11.37
CA ARG A 71 1.79 -5.84 -11.46
C ARG A 71 1.86 -5.06 -12.75
N GLY A 72 0.73 -4.89 -13.43
CA GLY A 72 0.66 -4.10 -14.65
C GLY A 72 1.41 -4.71 -15.84
N ALA A 73 1.68 -6.02 -15.84
CA ALA A 73 2.13 -6.72 -17.03
C ALA A 73 1.08 -6.59 -18.15
N LEU A 74 1.53 -6.44 -19.39
CA LEU A 74 0.69 -6.53 -20.59
C LEU A 74 0.96 -7.84 -21.32
N LEU A 75 -0.08 -8.43 -21.91
CA LEU A 75 -0.03 -9.66 -22.70
C LEU A 75 -0.62 -9.46 -24.10
N ARG A 76 0.02 -10.04 -25.13
CA ARG A 76 -0.40 -9.95 -26.54
C ARG A 76 -0.13 -11.26 -27.28
N LEU A 77 -0.94 -11.56 -28.30
CA LEU A 77 -0.66 -12.59 -29.30
C LEU A 77 -0.24 -11.86 -30.58
N GLY A 78 1.01 -12.08 -31.02
CA GLY A 78 1.63 -11.25 -32.05
C GLY A 78 2.66 -11.97 -32.90
N THR A 79 2.73 -11.59 -34.18
CA THR A 79 3.77 -11.99 -35.15
C THR A 79 4.86 -10.92 -35.28
N ALA A 80 4.51 -9.64 -35.09
CA ALA A 80 5.46 -8.53 -34.98
C ALA A 80 6.35 -8.67 -33.74
N PRO A 81 7.60 -8.19 -33.76
CA PRO A 81 8.49 -8.23 -32.60
C PRO A 81 8.02 -7.29 -31.48
N VAL A 82 8.31 -7.64 -30.22
CA VAL A 82 7.92 -6.84 -29.05
C VAL A 82 8.55 -5.43 -29.05
N SER A 83 9.67 -5.25 -29.75
CA SER A 83 10.32 -3.95 -30.01
C SER A 83 9.52 -3.01 -30.93
N GLU A 84 8.49 -3.51 -31.62
CA GLU A 84 7.46 -2.68 -32.27
C GLU A 84 6.33 -2.35 -31.30
N TRP A 85 5.77 -3.36 -30.61
CA TRP A 85 4.65 -3.18 -29.68
C TRP A 85 4.93 -2.15 -28.57
N ILE A 86 6.15 -2.13 -28.01
CA ILE A 86 6.54 -1.14 -26.98
C ILE A 86 6.41 0.33 -27.44
N ARG A 87 6.36 0.58 -28.76
CA ARG A 87 6.20 1.93 -29.33
C ARG A 87 4.73 2.35 -29.48
N GLU A 88 3.79 1.45 -29.21
CA GLU A 88 2.36 1.75 -29.22
C GLU A 88 1.97 2.55 -27.95
N PRO A 89 1.01 3.51 -28.01
CA PRO A 89 0.78 4.45 -26.91
C PRO A 89 0.42 3.81 -25.56
N GLU A 90 -0.22 2.64 -25.58
CA GLU A 90 -0.54 1.84 -24.37
C GLU A 90 0.70 1.41 -23.57
N CYS A 91 1.85 1.27 -24.23
CA CYS A 91 3.11 0.84 -23.63
C CYS A 91 3.97 1.99 -23.07
N ALA A 92 3.56 3.26 -23.24
CA ALA A 92 4.38 4.42 -22.91
C ALA A 92 4.84 4.49 -21.44
N SER A 93 4.06 3.94 -20.51
CA SER A 93 4.36 3.88 -19.08
C SER A 93 5.38 2.79 -18.69
N LEU A 94 5.70 1.87 -19.60
CA LEU A 94 6.52 0.69 -19.28
C LEU A 94 8.03 0.90 -19.45
N THR A 95 8.49 2.05 -19.96
CA THR A 95 9.91 2.30 -20.28
C THR A 95 10.71 2.70 -19.04
N PRO A 96 11.87 2.06 -18.73
CA PRO A 96 12.50 0.94 -19.45
C PRO A 96 11.80 -0.39 -19.18
N ALA A 97 11.57 -1.18 -20.23
CA ALA A 97 10.74 -2.38 -20.19
C ALA A 97 11.55 -3.69 -20.20
N PHE A 98 10.96 -4.75 -19.66
CA PHE A 98 11.36 -6.14 -19.91
C PHE A 98 10.34 -6.80 -20.84
N GLN A 99 10.85 -7.65 -21.72
CA GLN A 99 10.07 -8.44 -22.69
C GLN A 99 10.22 -9.93 -22.42
N ALA A 100 9.23 -10.70 -22.85
CA ALA A 100 9.32 -12.14 -23.02
C ALA A 100 8.39 -12.59 -24.16
N SER A 101 8.78 -13.61 -24.91
CA SER A 101 7.96 -14.18 -25.99
C SER A 101 8.14 -15.69 -26.09
N ALA A 102 7.03 -16.40 -26.31
CA ALA A 102 6.99 -17.85 -26.48
C ALA A 102 6.12 -18.23 -27.68
N SER A 103 6.52 -19.29 -28.39
CA SER A 103 5.60 -19.94 -29.34
C SER A 103 4.47 -20.64 -28.57
N VAL A 104 3.24 -20.51 -29.07
CA VAL A 104 2.01 -21.05 -28.46
C VAL A 104 1.41 -22.20 -29.24
N THR A 105 2.02 -22.62 -30.35
CA THR A 105 1.62 -23.77 -31.17
C THR A 105 2.00 -25.07 -30.48
N GLY A 106 1.04 -25.97 -30.25
CA GLY A 106 1.21 -27.24 -29.52
C GLY A 106 2.00 -28.34 -30.24
N ASP A 107 2.93 -27.99 -31.14
CA ASP A 107 3.71 -28.96 -31.93
C ASP A 107 4.76 -29.68 -31.05
N VAL A 108 4.42 -30.90 -30.62
CA VAL A 108 5.14 -31.67 -29.58
C VAL A 108 6.62 -31.96 -29.92
N ASN A 109 6.99 -31.86 -31.21
CA ASN A 109 8.31 -32.20 -31.72
C ASN A 109 9.37 -31.09 -31.58
N GLY A 110 9.03 -29.91 -31.06
CA GLY A 110 10.01 -28.86 -30.70
C GLY A 110 10.74 -28.18 -31.87
N VAL A 111 10.37 -28.46 -33.13
CA VAL A 111 10.95 -27.83 -34.31
C VAL A 111 10.27 -26.48 -34.56
N GLU A 112 10.99 -25.41 -34.24
CA GLU A 112 10.54 -24.03 -34.47
C GLU A 112 10.45 -23.74 -35.98
N LYS A 113 9.24 -23.70 -36.54
CA LYS A 113 9.01 -23.16 -37.91
C LYS A 113 9.28 -21.66 -37.91
N LYS A 114 10.51 -21.28 -38.26
CA LYS A 114 10.97 -19.88 -38.35
C LYS A 114 9.94 -18.99 -39.07
N GLY A 115 9.38 -18.02 -38.35
CA GLY A 115 8.73 -16.83 -38.91
C GLY A 115 7.27 -16.94 -39.35
N GLN A 116 6.51 -17.99 -38.99
CA GLN A 116 5.08 -18.11 -39.39
C GLN A 116 4.09 -18.44 -38.26
N GLY A 117 4.54 -18.55 -37.01
CA GLY A 117 3.65 -18.71 -35.85
C GLY A 117 3.35 -17.37 -35.16
N ALA A 118 2.13 -17.19 -34.67
CA ALA A 118 1.85 -16.14 -33.69
C ALA A 118 2.48 -16.52 -32.34
N THR A 119 3.09 -15.56 -31.66
CA THR A 119 3.77 -15.74 -30.37
C THR A 119 2.97 -15.08 -29.25
N LEU A 120 2.92 -15.72 -28.09
CA LEU A 120 2.43 -15.09 -26.86
C LEU A 120 3.58 -14.23 -26.32
N GLN A 121 3.29 -12.95 -26.15
CA GLN A 121 4.23 -11.90 -25.81
C GLN A 121 3.81 -11.25 -24.50
N ALA A 122 4.81 -10.88 -23.69
CA ALA A 122 4.61 -10.18 -22.43
C ALA A 122 5.54 -8.97 -22.33
N LEU A 123 5.03 -7.89 -21.75
CA LEU A 123 5.76 -6.68 -21.40
C LEU A 123 5.52 -6.34 -19.93
N LEU A 124 6.58 -5.90 -19.24
CA LEU A 124 6.52 -5.48 -17.84
C LEU A 124 7.49 -4.31 -17.62
N SER A 125 7.12 -3.35 -16.77
CA SER A 125 8.00 -2.22 -16.45
C SER A 125 9.23 -2.68 -15.65
N GLY A 126 10.37 -2.04 -15.89
CA GLY A 126 11.61 -2.33 -15.18
C GLY A 126 11.48 -2.17 -13.67
N ALA A 127 10.78 -1.12 -13.21
CA ALA A 127 10.50 -0.91 -11.79
C ALA A 127 9.79 -2.12 -11.14
N ASN A 128 8.85 -2.75 -11.83
CA ASN A 128 8.07 -3.86 -11.27
C ASN A 128 8.86 -5.18 -11.27
N LEU A 129 9.70 -5.44 -12.29
CA LEU A 129 10.58 -6.62 -12.28
C LEU A 129 11.77 -6.46 -11.32
N GLU A 130 12.37 -5.27 -11.22
CA GLU A 130 13.42 -5.00 -10.23
C GLU A 130 12.87 -5.06 -8.79
N SER A 131 11.61 -4.68 -8.57
CA SER A 131 10.94 -4.89 -7.27
C SER A 131 10.81 -6.38 -6.92
N ALA A 132 10.46 -7.24 -7.88
CA ALA A 132 10.44 -8.69 -7.67
C ALA A 132 11.85 -9.25 -7.39
N LYS A 133 12.88 -8.76 -8.08
CA LYS A 133 14.30 -9.12 -7.80
C LYS A 133 14.76 -8.62 -6.42
N ALA A 134 14.30 -7.46 -5.97
CA ALA A 134 14.60 -6.94 -4.64
C ALA A 134 14.01 -7.82 -3.52
N LEU A 135 12.77 -8.32 -3.70
CA LEU A 135 12.17 -9.30 -2.77
C LEU A 135 12.96 -10.61 -2.72
N LEU A 136 13.33 -11.17 -3.88
CA LEU A 136 14.20 -12.36 -3.94
C LEU A 136 15.52 -12.13 -3.20
N LYS A 137 16.15 -10.96 -3.39
CA LYS A 137 17.38 -10.59 -2.69
C LYS A 137 17.19 -10.44 -1.17
N GLN A 138 16.07 -9.86 -0.70
CA GLN A 138 15.73 -9.80 0.73
C GLN A 138 15.62 -11.20 1.33
N TRP A 139 14.97 -12.13 0.62
CA TRP A 139 14.78 -13.51 1.06
C TRP A 139 16.02 -14.41 0.88
N ASN A 140 17.18 -13.83 0.51
CA ASN A 140 18.42 -14.53 0.16
C ASN A 140 18.22 -15.64 -0.91
N VAL A 141 17.38 -15.36 -1.91
CA VAL A 141 17.10 -16.25 -3.04
C VAL A 141 17.88 -15.78 -4.28
N THR A 142 18.68 -16.68 -4.84
CA THR A 142 19.32 -16.51 -6.15
C THR A 142 18.44 -17.14 -7.24
N PRO A 143 17.84 -16.36 -8.17
CA PRO A 143 17.07 -16.91 -9.27
C PRO A 143 17.98 -17.57 -10.31
N SER A 144 17.79 -18.86 -10.58
CA SER A 144 18.49 -19.57 -11.68
C SER A 144 17.95 -19.19 -13.06
N ARG A 145 16.68 -18.77 -13.11
CA ARG A 145 15.97 -18.15 -14.25
C ARG A 145 14.75 -17.38 -13.71
N ILE A 146 14.24 -16.42 -14.48
CA ILE A 146 13.00 -15.69 -14.15
C ILE A 146 12.05 -15.73 -15.35
N THR A 147 10.99 -16.52 -15.24
CA THR A 147 10.01 -16.79 -16.31
C THR A 147 8.70 -16.02 -16.14
N VAL A 148 7.82 -16.07 -17.15
CA VAL A 148 6.48 -15.44 -17.14
C VAL A 148 5.41 -16.39 -16.60
N THR A 149 4.71 -16.02 -15.52
CA THR A 149 3.73 -16.92 -14.87
C THR A 149 2.55 -17.32 -15.77
N PRO A 150 1.83 -16.38 -16.44
CA PRO A 150 0.75 -16.75 -17.37
C PRO A 150 1.15 -17.74 -18.48
N PHE A 151 2.40 -17.69 -18.97
CA PHE A 151 2.87 -18.59 -20.02
C PHE A 151 2.95 -20.04 -19.52
N ALA A 152 3.29 -20.24 -18.25
CA ALA A 152 3.32 -21.56 -17.63
C ALA A 152 1.90 -22.13 -17.46
N THR A 153 0.94 -21.30 -17.07
CA THR A 153 -0.47 -21.72 -16.96
C THR A 153 -1.07 -22.08 -18.31
N VAL A 154 -0.87 -21.26 -19.36
CA VAL A 154 -1.29 -21.63 -20.74
C VAL A 154 -0.61 -22.92 -21.20
N GLY A 155 0.68 -23.12 -20.88
CA GLY A 155 1.40 -24.35 -21.19
C GLY A 155 0.82 -25.60 -20.51
N ALA A 156 0.32 -25.47 -19.27
CA ALA A 156 -0.39 -26.54 -18.58
C ALA A 156 -1.75 -26.83 -19.25
N LEU A 157 -2.53 -25.78 -19.53
CA LEU A 157 -3.86 -25.89 -20.16
C LEU A 157 -3.79 -26.54 -21.56
N VAL A 158 -2.88 -26.09 -22.43
CA VAL A 158 -2.69 -26.71 -23.76
C VAL A 158 -2.26 -28.18 -23.63
N SER A 159 -1.38 -28.51 -22.67
CA SER A 159 -0.97 -29.90 -22.41
C SER A 159 -2.12 -30.80 -21.92
N TRP A 160 -3.11 -30.23 -21.24
CA TRP A 160 -4.34 -30.93 -20.83
C TRP A 160 -5.34 -31.04 -21.99
N LEU A 161 -5.57 -29.95 -22.73
CA LEU A 161 -6.45 -29.87 -23.91
C LEU A 161 -6.03 -30.82 -25.03
N GLN A 162 -4.72 -31.10 -25.17
CA GLN A 162 -4.20 -32.13 -26.08
C GLN A 162 -4.69 -33.55 -25.76
N LYS A 163 -5.08 -33.84 -24.51
CA LYS A 163 -5.65 -35.12 -24.08
C LYS A 163 -7.18 -35.06 -23.94
N ALA A 164 -7.72 -33.97 -23.40
CA ALA A 164 -9.14 -33.81 -23.08
C ALA A 164 -10.00 -33.29 -24.25
N GLY A 165 -9.41 -32.54 -25.20
CA GLY A 165 -10.15 -31.79 -26.22
C GLY A 165 -10.90 -30.58 -25.67
N GLY A 166 -11.75 -29.97 -26.50
CA GLY A 166 -12.52 -28.77 -26.14
C GLY A 166 -11.73 -27.46 -26.21
N THR A 167 -12.26 -26.42 -25.57
CA THR A 167 -11.64 -25.09 -25.44
C THR A 167 -11.74 -24.58 -23.99
N VAL A 168 -10.78 -23.76 -23.57
CA VAL A 168 -10.76 -23.08 -22.27
C VAL A 168 -10.61 -21.58 -22.49
N ALA A 169 -11.44 -20.78 -21.81
CA ALA A 169 -11.32 -19.34 -21.67
C ALA A 169 -10.79 -19.03 -20.26
N MET A 170 -9.51 -18.69 -20.17
CA MET A 170 -8.86 -18.28 -18.94
C MET A 170 -8.99 -16.77 -18.76
N LEU A 171 -9.59 -16.33 -17.66
CA LEU A 171 -9.44 -14.97 -17.16
C LEU A 171 -8.17 -14.90 -16.31
N ASP A 172 -7.17 -14.23 -16.86
CA ASP A 172 -5.89 -13.92 -16.23
C ASP A 172 -6.02 -12.60 -15.47
N LEU A 173 -6.38 -12.68 -14.18
CA LEU A 173 -6.85 -11.56 -13.35
C LEU A 173 -5.69 -10.88 -12.60
N GLY A 174 -5.47 -9.59 -12.84
CA GLY A 174 -4.45 -8.78 -12.15
C GLY A 174 -5.01 -7.52 -11.47
N GLU A 175 -4.15 -6.75 -10.81
CA GLU A 175 -4.56 -5.56 -10.06
C GLU A 175 -5.00 -4.41 -10.97
N THR A 176 -4.15 -4.12 -11.97
CA THR A 176 -4.29 -3.00 -12.91
C THR A 176 -4.44 -3.45 -14.37
N SER A 177 -4.20 -4.72 -14.67
CA SER A 177 -4.36 -5.31 -16.01
C SER A 177 -4.79 -6.77 -15.91
N SER A 178 -5.81 -7.11 -16.70
CA SER A 178 -6.35 -8.47 -16.82
C SER A 178 -6.52 -8.83 -18.29
N PHE A 179 -6.44 -10.13 -18.60
CA PHE A 179 -6.57 -10.62 -19.97
C PHE A 179 -7.47 -11.85 -20.05
N TRP A 180 -8.31 -11.91 -21.09
CA TRP A 180 -8.91 -13.16 -21.53
C TRP A 180 -7.97 -13.88 -22.47
N LEU A 181 -7.66 -15.15 -22.18
CA LEU A 181 -6.85 -16.03 -23.01
C LEU A 181 -7.69 -17.26 -23.41
N VAL A 182 -7.92 -17.47 -24.70
CA VAL A 182 -8.63 -18.66 -25.21
C VAL A 182 -7.63 -19.67 -25.77
N ALA A 183 -7.69 -20.90 -25.27
CA ALA A 183 -6.82 -22.00 -25.68
C ALA A 183 -7.63 -23.23 -26.11
N ASP A 184 -7.06 -24.00 -27.04
CA ASP A 184 -7.55 -25.30 -27.49
C ASP A 184 -6.38 -26.32 -27.61
N ARG A 185 -6.64 -27.50 -28.18
CA ARG A 185 -5.63 -28.54 -28.40
C ARG A 185 -4.48 -28.15 -29.34
N SER A 186 -4.65 -27.11 -30.15
CA SER A 186 -3.66 -26.61 -31.11
C SER A 186 -2.77 -25.51 -30.52
N GLY A 187 -3.25 -24.79 -29.50
CA GLY A 187 -2.50 -23.72 -28.85
C GLY A 187 -3.38 -22.64 -28.22
N LEU A 188 -2.82 -21.45 -28.04
CA LEU A 188 -3.58 -20.24 -27.74
C LEU A 188 -4.15 -19.65 -29.03
N THR A 189 -5.47 -19.50 -29.11
CA THR A 189 -6.19 -19.06 -30.31
C THR A 189 -6.59 -17.59 -30.27
N ALA A 190 -6.80 -17.01 -29.08
CA ALA A 190 -7.12 -15.60 -28.90
C ALA A 190 -6.60 -15.03 -27.57
N ILE A 191 -6.35 -13.71 -27.56
CA ILE A 191 -6.17 -12.93 -26.33
C ILE A 191 -6.78 -11.53 -26.49
N ARG A 192 -7.39 -11.02 -25.41
CA ARG A 192 -7.85 -9.63 -25.28
C ARG A 192 -7.60 -9.11 -23.87
N PRO A 193 -7.40 -7.80 -23.65
CA PRO A 193 -7.59 -7.19 -22.34
C PRO A 193 -9.01 -7.45 -21.81
N SER A 194 -9.18 -7.42 -20.49
CA SER A 194 -10.48 -7.47 -19.81
C SER A 194 -10.69 -6.27 -18.91
N VAL A 195 -11.90 -5.70 -18.90
CA VAL A 195 -12.29 -4.60 -18.00
C VAL A 195 -12.34 -5.02 -16.53
N LEU A 196 -12.46 -6.32 -16.21
CA LEU A 196 -12.42 -6.77 -14.82
C LEU A 196 -10.97 -6.94 -14.34
N THR A 197 -10.44 -5.90 -13.71
CA THR A 197 -9.27 -5.99 -12.82
C THR A 197 -9.70 -6.13 -11.37
N MET A 198 -8.78 -6.42 -10.45
CA MET A 198 -9.11 -6.40 -9.03
C MET A 198 -9.47 -4.99 -8.51
N GLU A 199 -8.98 -3.91 -9.13
CA GLU A 199 -9.46 -2.55 -8.83
C GLU A 199 -10.91 -2.29 -9.28
N ALA A 200 -11.38 -3.01 -10.30
CA ALA A 200 -12.78 -3.01 -10.75
C ALA A 200 -13.65 -3.93 -9.88
N LEU A 201 -13.19 -5.16 -9.58
CA LEU A 201 -13.88 -6.09 -8.68
C LEU A 201 -14.04 -5.48 -7.28
N ALA A 202 -13.01 -4.83 -6.75
CA ALA A 202 -13.09 -4.12 -5.47
C ALA A 202 -14.10 -2.96 -5.49
N GLU A 203 -14.41 -2.37 -6.65
CA GLU A 203 -15.47 -1.36 -6.77
C GLU A 203 -16.87 -1.99 -6.84
N ILE A 204 -17.04 -3.10 -7.58
CA ILE A 204 -18.29 -3.90 -7.57
C ILE A 204 -18.62 -4.34 -6.14
N LEU A 205 -17.63 -4.94 -5.45
CA LEU A 205 -17.76 -5.34 -4.05
C LEU A 205 -18.03 -4.15 -3.14
N ARG A 206 -17.38 -3.00 -3.35
CA ARG A 206 -17.63 -1.78 -2.57
C ARG A 206 -19.08 -1.31 -2.72
N LEU A 207 -19.64 -1.36 -3.93
CA LEU A 207 -21.01 -0.96 -4.22
C LEU A 207 -22.03 -1.93 -3.60
N GLU A 208 -21.91 -3.23 -3.89
CA GLU A 208 -22.89 -4.24 -3.45
C GLU A 208 -22.89 -4.50 -1.93
N LEU A 209 -21.76 -4.22 -1.24
CA LEU A 209 -21.62 -4.23 0.22
C LEU A 209 -21.86 -2.86 0.89
N GLY A 210 -22.18 -1.80 0.14
CA GLY A 210 -22.41 -0.46 0.69
C GLY A 210 -21.19 0.20 1.36
N LEU A 211 -19.98 -0.23 1.02
CA LEU A 211 -18.75 0.18 1.68
C LEU A 211 -18.29 1.59 1.26
N ARG A 212 -17.64 2.30 2.18
CA ARG A 212 -17.16 3.67 1.94
C ARG A 212 -15.89 3.76 1.09
N PHE A 213 -15.09 2.69 1.00
CA PHE A 213 -13.77 2.71 0.36
C PHE A 213 -13.43 1.39 -0.36
N LYS A 214 -12.83 1.44 -1.55
CA LYS A 214 -12.37 0.26 -2.30
C LYS A 214 -11.46 -0.65 -1.48
N GLY A 215 -10.51 -0.06 -0.73
CA GLY A 215 -9.56 -0.80 0.10
C GLY A 215 -10.19 -1.62 1.22
N ALA A 216 -11.41 -1.28 1.67
CA ALA A 216 -12.15 -2.12 2.61
C ALA A 216 -12.75 -3.35 1.91
N ALA A 217 -13.30 -3.17 0.70
CA ALA A 217 -13.83 -4.26 -0.12
C ALA A 217 -12.74 -5.26 -0.54
N ALA A 218 -11.57 -4.75 -0.96
CA ALA A 218 -10.41 -5.59 -1.27
C ALA A 218 -9.93 -6.41 -0.06
N LYS A 219 -9.87 -5.80 1.14
CA LYS A 219 -9.52 -6.52 2.38
C LYS A 219 -10.55 -7.59 2.76
N LEU A 220 -11.83 -7.37 2.47
CA LEU A 220 -12.88 -8.37 2.71
C LEU A 220 -12.83 -9.51 1.69
N PHE A 221 -12.49 -9.25 0.43
CA PHE A 221 -12.32 -10.29 -0.60
C PHE A 221 -11.23 -11.31 -0.26
N PHE A 222 -10.13 -10.86 0.34
CA PHE A 222 -9.05 -11.72 0.82
C PHE A 222 -9.26 -12.25 2.25
N ASN A 223 -10.41 -12.01 2.89
CA ASN A 223 -10.72 -12.54 4.22
C ASN A 223 -11.51 -13.85 4.12
N GLU A 224 -10.84 -14.97 4.40
CA GLU A 224 -11.44 -16.32 4.44
C GLU A 224 -12.62 -16.48 5.42
N GLN A 225 -12.74 -15.60 6.40
CA GLN A 225 -13.84 -15.62 7.38
C GLN A 225 -15.06 -14.80 6.96
N TYR A 226 -15.02 -14.12 5.81
CA TYR A 226 -16.14 -13.31 5.32
C TYR A 226 -16.97 -14.07 4.29
N ASP A 227 -18.22 -14.38 4.65
CA ASP A 227 -19.18 -15.01 3.75
C ASP A 227 -19.80 -13.97 2.80
N PHE A 228 -19.77 -14.29 1.50
CA PHE A 228 -20.38 -13.50 0.43
C PHE A 228 -21.77 -14.01 0.02
N GLY A 229 -22.29 -15.10 0.58
CA GLY A 229 -23.48 -15.83 0.10
C GLY A 229 -24.68 -14.96 -0.32
N GLU A 230 -25.11 -14.03 0.54
CA GLU A 230 -26.27 -13.14 0.28
C GLU A 230 -26.02 -12.05 -0.81
N VAL A 231 -24.76 -11.85 -1.20
CA VAL A 231 -24.35 -10.85 -2.21
C VAL A 231 -23.79 -11.47 -3.48
N LEU A 232 -23.38 -12.75 -3.47
CA LEU A 232 -22.86 -13.46 -4.65
C LEU A 232 -23.73 -13.30 -5.91
N PRO A 233 -25.08 -13.43 -5.88
CA PRO A 233 -25.90 -13.27 -7.08
C PRO A 233 -25.85 -11.85 -7.68
N ARG A 234 -25.70 -10.82 -6.83
CA ARG A 234 -25.61 -9.41 -7.26
C ARG A 234 -24.23 -9.08 -7.80
N ILE A 235 -23.17 -9.52 -7.12
CA ILE A 235 -21.78 -9.42 -7.58
C ILE A 235 -21.63 -10.15 -8.93
N GLY A 236 -22.19 -11.36 -9.05
CA GLY A 236 -22.21 -12.15 -10.27
C GLY A 236 -22.97 -11.48 -11.41
N ALA A 237 -24.12 -10.86 -11.15
CA ALA A 237 -24.84 -10.07 -12.15
C ALA A 237 -23.98 -8.91 -12.70
N ARG A 238 -23.22 -8.20 -11.86
CA ARG A 238 -22.28 -7.14 -12.29
C ARG A 238 -21.09 -7.67 -13.08
N ILE A 239 -20.55 -8.83 -12.69
CA ILE A 239 -19.49 -9.52 -13.44
C ILE A 239 -20.02 -9.96 -14.82
N ALA A 240 -21.25 -10.48 -14.90
CA ALA A 240 -21.88 -10.88 -16.14
C ALA A 240 -22.18 -9.68 -17.08
N GLU A 241 -22.67 -8.57 -16.52
CA GLU A 241 -22.90 -7.29 -17.21
C GLU A 241 -21.61 -6.77 -17.88
N ALA A 242 -20.46 -6.86 -17.18
CA ALA A 242 -19.17 -6.44 -17.70
C ALA A 242 -18.54 -7.44 -18.70
N LEU A 243 -18.59 -8.75 -18.41
CA LEU A 243 -17.72 -9.74 -19.06
C LEU A 243 -18.38 -10.64 -20.12
N LYS A 244 -19.73 -10.75 -20.18
CA LYS A 244 -20.37 -11.52 -21.26
C LYS A 244 -20.05 -10.97 -22.66
N PRO A 245 -20.12 -9.64 -22.91
CA PRO A 245 -19.79 -9.09 -24.23
C PRO A 245 -18.32 -9.31 -24.61
N GLU A 246 -17.39 -9.22 -23.66
CA GLU A 246 -15.97 -9.53 -23.90
C GLU A 246 -15.76 -10.99 -24.29
N LEU A 247 -16.37 -11.91 -23.53
CA LEU A 247 -16.23 -13.34 -23.76
C LEU A 247 -16.82 -13.74 -25.11
N GLU A 248 -18.01 -13.24 -25.45
CA GLU A 248 -18.69 -13.57 -26.71
C GLU A 248 -18.03 -12.95 -27.94
N ALA A 249 -17.22 -11.89 -27.78
CA ALA A 249 -16.39 -11.31 -28.84
C ALA A 249 -15.07 -12.06 -29.11
N LEU A 250 -14.74 -13.10 -28.33
CA LEU A 250 -13.51 -13.90 -28.52
C LEU A 250 -13.72 -15.10 -29.46
N PRO A 251 -12.82 -15.32 -30.45
CA PRO A 251 -12.82 -16.55 -31.24
C PRO A 251 -12.71 -17.81 -30.36
N GLY A 252 -13.62 -18.78 -30.56
CA GLY A 252 -13.60 -20.09 -29.91
C GLY A 252 -14.10 -20.16 -28.46
N SER A 253 -14.59 -19.05 -27.90
CA SER A 253 -15.07 -18.97 -26.50
C SER A 253 -16.45 -19.55 -26.25
N SER A 254 -17.27 -19.72 -27.29
CA SER A 254 -18.72 -20.00 -27.18
C SER A 254 -19.04 -21.27 -26.37
N SER A 255 -18.25 -22.33 -26.55
CA SER A 255 -18.34 -23.60 -25.81
C SER A 255 -17.26 -23.78 -24.74
N ALA A 256 -16.53 -22.72 -24.38
CA ALA A 256 -15.34 -22.86 -23.55
C ALA A 256 -15.65 -23.10 -22.06
N LEU A 257 -14.80 -23.91 -21.41
CA LEU A 257 -14.72 -23.96 -19.95
C LEU A 257 -14.06 -22.67 -19.43
N VAL A 258 -14.57 -22.12 -18.33
CA VAL A 258 -14.03 -20.89 -17.72
C VAL A 258 -13.05 -21.24 -16.61
N PHE A 259 -11.86 -20.64 -16.66
CA PHE A 259 -10.84 -20.74 -15.62
C PHE A 259 -10.42 -19.34 -15.15
N CYS A 260 -9.99 -19.19 -13.90
CA CYS A 260 -9.47 -17.93 -13.36
C CYS A 260 -8.09 -18.14 -12.74
N GLU A 261 -7.11 -17.39 -13.25
CA GLU A 261 -5.70 -17.38 -12.80
C GLU A 261 -5.37 -16.00 -12.19
N GLY A 262 -4.32 -15.94 -11.38
CA GLY A 262 -3.83 -14.71 -10.74
C GLY A 262 -4.24 -14.56 -9.27
N LEU A 263 -5.37 -15.16 -8.87
CA LEU A 263 -5.81 -15.27 -7.48
C LEU A 263 -5.03 -16.36 -6.70
N PRO A 264 -5.03 -16.30 -5.35
CA PRO A 264 -4.60 -17.41 -4.48
C PRO A 264 -5.63 -18.53 -4.41
N GLU A 265 -5.22 -19.73 -4.00
CA GLU A 265 -6.10 -20.90 -3.84
C GLU A 265 -7.27 -20.65 -2.87
N ARG A 266 -7.04 -19.88 -1.80
CA ARG A 266 -8.07 -19.44 -0.83
C ARG A 266 -9.20 -18.61 -1.46
N GLN A 267 -9.01 -18.06 -2.66
CA GLN A 267 -10.03 -17.34 -3.44
C GLN A 267 -10.49 -18.13 -4.69
N ALA A 268 -10.15 -19.42 -4.82
CA ALA A 268 -10.57 -20.26 -5.95
C ALA A 268 -12.09 -20.38 -6.12
N TRP A 269 -12.88 -20.13 -5.07
CA TRP A 269 -14.34 -20.03 -5.14
C TRP A 269 -14.81 -18.99 -6.16
N PHE A 270 -14.03 -17.94 -6.40
CA PHE A 270 -14.33 -16.90 -7.39
C PHE A 270 -14.39 -17.46 -8.81
N GLY A 271 -13.60 -18.50 -9.13
CA GLY A 271 -13.68 -19.19 -10.43
C GLY A 271 -15.02 -19.89 -10.67
N GLY A 272 -15.68 -20.35 -9.59
CA GLY A 272 -17.05 -20.86 -9.64
C GLY A 272 -18.06 -19.75 -9.94
N LEU A 273 -18.03 -18.67 -9.14
CA LEU A 273 -18.89 -17.48 -9.35
C LEU A 273 -18.75 -16.93 -10.78
N LEU A 274 -17.52 -16.79 -11.28
CA LEU A 274 -17.23 -16.29 -12.62
C LEU A 274 -17.88 -17.16 -13.70
N ALA A 275 -17.70 -18.49 -13.63
CA ALA A 275 -18.27 -19.43 -14.58
C ALA A 275 -19.82 -19.40 -14.56
N GLU A 276 -20.42 -19.44 -13.37
CA GLU A 276 -21.87 -19.38 -13.17
C GLU A 276 -22.45 -18.06 -13.74
N SER A 277 -21.86 -16.92 -13.38
CA SER A 277 -22.25 -15.59 -13.84
C SER A 277 -22.25 -15.49 -15.36
N LEU A 278 -21.23 -16.08 -16.01
CA LEU A 278 -21.06 -16.12 -17.47
C LEU A 278 -21.98 -17.14 -18.16
N GLY A 279 -22.66 -18.02 -17.42
CA GLY A 279 -23.43 -19.12 -18.01
C GLY A 279 -22.53 -20.13 -18.71
N ARG A 280 -21.43 -20.51 -18.07
CA ARG A 280 -20.44 -21.48 -18.55
C ARG A 280 -20.10 -22.47 -17.43
N LYS A 281 -19.47 -23.60 -17.79
CA LYS A 281 -18.90 -24.51 -16.81
C LYS A 281 -17.53 -24.02 -16.35
N ARG A 282 -17.22 -24.16 -15.07
CA ARG A 282 -15.86 -24.02 -14.55
C ARG A 282 -14.97 -25.12 -15.20
N LEU A 283 -13.71 -24.81 -15.41
CA LEU A 283 -12.68 -25.82 -15.63
C LEU A 283 -12.54 -26.68 -14.36
N GLU A 284 -12.52 -28.00 -14.52
CA GLU A 284 -12.21 -28.95 -13.44
C GLU A 284 -11.06 -29.86 -13.89
N VAL A 285 -9.93 -29.86 -13.17
CA VAL A 285 -8.73 -30.61 -13.56
C VAL A 285 -8.08 -31.30 -12.38
N ASP A 286 -7.98 -32.63 -12.43
CA ASP A 286 -7.04 -33.37 -11.59
C ASP A 286 -5.60 -33.04 -12.03
N ALA A 287 -5.02 -32.03 -11.37
CA ALA A 287 -3.66 -31.60 -11.60
C ALA A 287 -2.65 -32.71 -11.25
N LYS A 288 -2.95 -33.59 -10.28
CA LYS A 288 -2.07 -34.70 -9.92
C LYS A 288 -2.00 -35.75 -11.04
N ALA A 289 -3.13 -36.12 -11.64
CA ALA A 289 -3.16 -37.00 -12.81
C ALA A 289 -2.53 -36.36 -14.05
N LEU A 290 -2.81 -35.08 -14.31
CA LEU A 290 -2.23 -34.32 -15.42
C LEU A 290 -0.69 -34.33 -15.39
N PHE A 291 -0.11 -34.02 -14.22
CA PHE A 291 1.34 -33.91 -14.07
C PHE A 291 2.06 -35.25 -13.86
N ALA A 292 1.41 -36.25 -13.24
CA ALA A 292 1.94 -37.61 -13.18
C ALA A 292 2.13 -38.19 -14.59
N GLY A 293 1.12 -38.04 -15.46
CA GLY A 293 1.19 -38.38 -16.89
C GLY A 293 2.04 -37.43 -17.74
N ALA A 294 2.98 -36.70 -17.11
CA ALA A 294 3.88 -35.72 -17.71
C ALA A 294 5.29 -35.70 -17.06
N GLY A 295 5.60 -36.65 -16.17
CA GLY A 295 6.92 -36.82 -15.54
C GLY A 295 7.11 -36.13 -14.18
N LEU A 296 6.02 -35.67 -13.54
CA LEU A 296 6.03 -35.06 -12.21
C LEU A 296 5.08 -35.82 -11.27
N ALA A 297 5.62 -36.75 -10.49
CA ALA A 297 4.90 -37.49 -9.46
C ALA A 297 4.74 -36.64 -8.18
N CYS A 298 3.80 -37.01 -7.30
CA CYS A 298 3.62 -36.36 -5.99
C CYS A 298 4.06 -37.29 -4.86
N GLY A 299 4.86 -36.77 -3.93
CA GLY A 299 5.32 -37.47 -2.74
C GLY A 299 4.23 -37.71 -1.70
N VAL A 300 4.57 -38.52 -0.69
CA VAL A 300 3.72 -38.76 0.48
C VAL A 300 3.61 -37.45 1.29
N GLY A 301 2.39 -37.04 1.62
CA GLY A 301 2.13 -35.79 2.37
C GLY A 301 1.90 -34.55 1.52
N VAL A 302 2.07 -34.61 0.18
CA VAL A 302 1.63 -33.53 -0.71
C VAL A 302 0.09 -33.42 -0.66
N PRO A 303 -0.49 -32.21 -0.49
CA PRO A 303 -1.93 -32.01 -0.45
C PRO A 303 -2.61 -32.30 -1.79
N ALA A 304 -3.94 -32.24 -1.83
CA ALA A 304 -4.67 -32.13 -3.09
C ALA A 304 -4.19 -30.89 -3.86
N LEU A 305 -3.91 -31.06 -5.16
CA LEU A 305 -3.34 -29.99 -5.98
C LEU A 305 -4.46 -29.16 -6.63
N SER A 306 -4.51 -27.87 -6.29
CA SER A 306 -5.48 -26.94 -6.87
C SER A 306 -5.14 -26.57 -8.32
N GLU A 307 -6.17 -26.36 -9.14
CA GLU A 307 -6.07 -25.79 -10.49
C GLU A 307 -5.34 -24.43 -10.50
N VAL A 308 -5.48 -23.67 -9.41
CA VAL A 308 -4.83 -22.36 -9.21
C VAL A 308 -3.29 -22.48 -9.12
N TRP A 309 -2.75 -23.70 -9.07
CA TRP A 309 -1.32 -24.00 -9.11
C TRP A 309 -0.84 -24.62 -10.44
N LEU A 310 -1.68 -24.73 -11.48
CA LEU A 310 -1.30 -25.32 -12.78
C LEU A 310 -0.02 -24.70 -13.37
N GLY A 311 0.10 -23.36 -13.35
CA GLY A 311 1.32 -22.66 -13.79
C GLY A 311 2.55 -22.92 -12.93
N ALA A 312 2.37 -23.08 -11.61
CA ALA A 312 3.46 -23.42 -10.70
C ALA A 312 3.97 -24.86 -10.93
N LEU A 313 3.06 -25.81 -11.11
CA LEU A 313 3.38 -27.21 -11.40
C LEU A 313 4.06 -27.39 -12.77
N GLN A 314 3.67 -26.62 -13.79
CA GLN A 314 4.39 -26.55 -15.07
C GLN A 314 5.77 -25.88 -14.92
N THR A 315 5.90 -24.88 -14.04
CA THR A 315 7.21 -24.26 -13.71
C THR A 315 8.15 -25.28 -13.04
N VAL A 316 7.63 -26.14 -12.15
CA VAL A 316 8.38 -27.28 -11.57
C VAL A 316 8.81 -28.25 -12.68
N ARG A 317 7.85 -28.76 -13.48
CA ARG A 317 8.10 -29.75 -14.56
C ARG A 317 9.16 -29.28 -15.56
N SER A 318 9.08 -28.02 -16.00
CA SER A 318 9.97 -27.41 -16.99
C SER A 318 11.41 -27.18 -16.52
N SER A 319 11.79 -27.66 -15.33
CA SER A 319 13.19 -27.71 -14.87
C SER A 319 13.97 -28.92 -15.40
N VAL A 320 13.29 -29.98 -15.82
CA VAL A 320 13.92 -31.26 -16.24
C VAL A 320 13.51 -31.72 -17.64
N ALA A 321 12.33 -31.32 -18.14
CA ALA A 321 11.85 -31.70 -19.47
C ALA A 321 11.38 -30.48 -20.30
N PRO A 322 11.56 -30.49 -21.63
CA PRO A 322 10.95 -29.48 -22.50
C PRO A 322 9.42 -29.57 -22.44
N THR A 323 8.77 -28.42 -22.55
CA THR A 323 7.32 -28.24 -22.49
C THR A 323 6.77 -27.79 -23.84
N SER A 324 5.51 -28.14 -24.14
CA SER A 324 4.78 -27.80 -25.38
C SER A 324 4.76 -26.30 -25.68
N ILE A 325 4.76 -25.47 -24.62
CA ILE A 325 5.14 -24.06 -24.67
C ILE A 325 6.47 -23.93 -23.94
N ARG A 326 7.51 -23.45 -24.62
CA ARG A 326 8.81 -23.14 -23.99
C ARG A 326 8.62 -21.93 -23.07
N LEU A 327 8.85 -22.09 -21.77
CA LEU A 327 8.72 -20.97 -20.84
C LEU A 327 9.75 -19.90 -21.17
N ALA A 328 9.28 -18.72 -21.56
CA ALA A 328 10.12 -17.57 -21.85
C ALA A 328 10.62 -16.91 -20.57
N GLU A 329 11.83 -16.39 -20.63
CA GLU A 329 12.46 -15.62 -19.55
C GLU A 329 12.32 -14.12 -19.80
N TRP A 330 12.17 -13.35 -18.72
CA TRP A 330 12.14 -11.89 -18.77
C TRP A 330 13.51 -11.33 -19.16
N ARG A 331 13.59 -10.69 -20.33
CA ARG A 331 14.80 -10.07 -20.88
C ARG A 331 14.67 -8.56 -20.90
N SER A 332 15.73 -7.86 -20.48
CA SER A 332 15.77 -6.39 -20.58
C SER A 332 15.67 -5.97 -22.05
N MET A 333 14.81 -5.00 -22.34
CA MET A 333 14.85 -4.31 -23.62
C MET A 333 15.94 -3.25 -23.55
N ALA A 334 17.14 -3.62 -24.01
CA ALA A 334 18.22 -2.66 -24.21
C ALA A 334 17.70 -1.51 -25.08
N ALA A 335 17.89 -0.27 -24.64
CA ALA A 335 17.55 0.91 -25.42
C ALA A 335 18.31 0.84 -26.75
N SER A 336 17.60 0.74 -27.87
CA SER A 336 18.18 0.31 -29.14
C SER A 336 19.05 1.38 -29.79
N SER A 337 20.34 1.36 -29.46
CA SER A 337 21.40 2.17 -30.09
C SER A 337 22.20 1.32 -31.09
N SER A 338 21.62 1.13 -32.27
CA SER A 338 22.23 0.48 -33.44
C SER A 338 21.43 0.91 -34.70
N ALA A 339 21.98 1.40 -35.82
CA ALA A 339 23.35 1.40 -36.34
C ALA A 339 23.95 -0.03 -36.44
N PRO A 340 24.00 -0.64 -37.63
CA PRO A 340 24.15 -2.09 -37.75
C PRO A 340 25.55 -2.62 -37.41
N ASP A 341 25.62 -3.95 -37.38
CA ASP A 341 26.80 -4.84 -37.36
C ASP A 341 27.43 -5.18 -36.00
N GLN A 342 27.15 -6.40 -35.53
CA GLN A 342 28.20 -7.42 -35.34
C GLN A 342 27.65 -8.79 -35.77
N GLU A 343 28.19 -9.33 -36.86
CA GLU A 343 27.85 -10.68 -37.36
C GLU A 343 28.70 -11.75 -36.66
N ALA A 344 28.13 -12.93 -36.40
CA ALA A 344 28.75 -13.96 -35.57
C ALA A 344 29.81 -14.77 -36.33
N LYS A 345 31.04 -14.78 -35.79
CA LYS A 345 32.21 -15.49 -36.32
C LYS A 345 32.00 -17.03 -36.40
N PRO A 346 32.08 -17.66 -37.58
CA PRO A 346 32.05 -19.12 -37.73
C PRO A 346 33.35 -19.82 -37.25
N ALA A 347 33.25 -21.13 -37.02
CA ALA A 347 34.39 -21.99 -36.67
C ALA A 347 35.24 -22.39 -37.89
N ALA A 348 36.45 -22.91 -37.65
CA ALA A 348 37.48 -23.12 -38.67
C ALA A 348 37.35 -24.44 -39.45
N ALA A 349 37.80 -24.42 -40.71
CA ALA A 349 38.15 -25.57 -41.53
C ALA A 349 39.44 -25.27 -42.33
N ALA A 350 40.14 -26.32 -42.78
CA ALA A 350 41.50 -26.25 -43.35
C ALA A 350 41.49 -26.14 -44.90
N PRO A 351 42.64 -26.12 -45.61
CA PRO A 351 42.86 -25.10 -46.67
C PRO A 351 42.55 -25.53 -48.10
N ALA A 352 42.51 -24.53 -48.99
CA ALA A 352 42.20 -24.62 -50.42
C ALA A 352 43.37 -25.09 -51.30
N PRO A 353 43.10 -25.27 -52.61
CA PRO A 353 44.05 -24.82 -53.63
C PRO A 353 43.44 -23.90 -54.71
N SER A 354 44.29 -22.97 -55.19
CA SER A 354 44.30 -22.34 -56.54
C SER A 354 43.05 -21.63 -57.11
N SER A 355 43.19 -20.33 -57.36
CA SER A 355 42.46 -19.56 -58.38
C SER A 355 43.08 -19.77 -59.77
N PRO A 356 42.33 -19.48 -60.86
CA PRO A 356 42.80 -18.40 -61.75
C PRO A 356 41.73 -17.31 -62.00
N ALA A 357 42.12 -16.25 -62.70
CA ALA A 357 41.34 -15.01 -62.87
C ALA A 357 40.80 -14.83 -64.33
N PRO A 358 40.50 -13.63 -64.86
CA PRO A 358 39.12 -13.28 -65.17
C PRO A 358 38.82 -13.04 -66.66
N VAL A 359 37.52 -13.02 -67.03
CA VAL A 359 37.03 -12.58 -68.35
C VAL A 359 35.84 -11.65 -68.17
N SER A 360 35.74 -10.60 -68.99
CA SER A 360 34.68 -9.60 -68.94
C SER A 360 33.60 -9.79 -70.02
N LYS A 361 32.38 -9.32 -69.73
CA LYS A 361 31.56 -8.46 -70.62
C LYS A 361 30.27 -8.01 -69.95
N SER A 362 29.81 -6.83 -70.32
CA SER A 362 28.47 -6.27 -70.03
C SER A 362 27.70 -6.18 -71.36
N PRO A 363 26.36 -6.16 -71.34
CA PRO A 363 25.68 -4.91 -71.71
C PRO A 363 24.46 -4.57 -70.83
N ALA A 364 23.99 -3.32 -70.96
CA ALA A 364 22.87 -2.77 -70.19
C ALA A 364 21.50 -2.87 -70.90
N PRO A 365 20.37 -2.82 -70.16
CA PRO A 365 19.02 -2.64 -70.72
C PRO A 365 18.67 -1.16 -70.97
N ALA A 366 17.64 -0.93 -71.80
CA ALA A 366 17.26 0.40 -72.30
C ALA A 366 16.12 1.08 -71.51
N VAL A 367 15.98 2.40 -71.71
CA VAL A 367 14.92 3.25 -71.14
C VAL A 367 13.70 3.28 -72.04
N VAL A 368 12.49 3.25 -71.46
CA VAL A 368 11.21 3.52 -72.15
C VAL A 368 10.41 4.54 -71.32
N ALA A 369 9.82 5.53 -71.99
CA ALA A 369 9.04 6.60 -71.35
C ALA A 369 7.53 6.46 -71.64
N PRO A 370 6.63 6.86 -70.72
CA PRO A 370 5.19 6.88 -70.96
C PRO A 370 4.74 8.11 -71.77
N VAL A 371 3.76 7.92 -72.65
CA VAL A 371 3.17 8.96 -73.51
C VAL A 371 1.86 9.49 -72.91
N ARG A 372 1.54 10.77 -73.17
CA ARG A 372 0.26 11.41 -72.83
C ARG A 372 -0.81 11.15 -73.89
N THR A 373 -2.07 11.03 -73.46
CA THR A 373 -3.24 11.42 -74.27
C THR A 373 -4.19 12.26 -73.41
N VAL A 374 -5.02 13.09 -74.04
CA VAL A 374 -5.80 14.16 -73.39
C VAL A 374 -7.23 14.18 -73.91
N ALA A 375 -8.21 14.45 -73.05
CA ALA A 375 -9.52 14.95 -73.43
C ALA A 375 -10.00 16.01 -72.42
N SER A 376 -10.70 17.02 -72.91
CA SER A 376 -11.40 18.09 -72.17
C SER A 376 -12.91 17.92 -72.45
N VAL A 377 -13.91 18.53 -71.81
CA VAL A 377 -14.15 19.96 -71.54
C VAL A 377 -15.27 20.06 -70.48
N GLN A 378 -15.27 21.09 -69.60
CA GLN A 378 -16.30 22.15 -69.47
C GLN A 378 -16.35 22.81 -68.07
N ALA A 379 -16.68 24.10 -68.04
CA ALA A 379 -16.88 24.98 -66.88
C ALA A 379 -17.91 26.08 -67.29
N PRO A 380 -18.46 26.96 -66.41
CA PRO A 380 -17.69 27.97 -65.67
C PRO A 380 -18.29 28.40 -64.29
N ALA A 381 -17.84 29.55 -63.77
CA ALA A 381 -18.34 30.35 -62.63
C ALA A 381 -18.06 29.81 -61.20
N ALA A 382 -17.70 30.62 -60.20
CA ALA A 382 -17.27 32.04 -60.20
C ALA A 382 -16.33 32.33 -59.00
N ARG A 383 -15.68 33.50 -58.99
CA ARG A 383 -14.80 34.01 -57.91
C ARG A 383 -15.43 35.26 -57.28
N PRO A 384 -15.11 35.59 -56.02
CA PRO A 384 -14.29 36.80 -55.83
C PRO A 384 -13.23 36.69 -54.72
N ALA A 385 -12.42 37.74 -54.59
CA ALA A 385 -11.47 38.00 -53.50
C ALA A 385 -11.22 39.54 -53.44
N PRO A 386 -10.28 40.02 -52.61
CA PRO A 386 -10.50 40.49 -51.24
C PRO A 386 -10.58 42.03 -51.14
N GLN A 387 -10.87 42.56 -49.94
CA GLN A 387 -10.65 43.99 -49.64
C GLN A 387 -10.10 44.21 -48.22
N GLU A 388 -9.38 45.33 -48.09
CA GLU A 388 -8.70 45.90 -46.93
C GLU A 388 -8.92 47.42 -47.01
N VAL A 389 -9.06 48.13 -45.88
CA VAL A 389 -8.70 49.55 -45.63
C VAL A 389 -9.12 49.96 -44.21
N ALA A 390 -8.44 50.93 -43.60
CA ALA A 390 -8.61 51.38 -42.21
C ALA A 390 -9.20 52.79 -42.09
N THR A 391 -9.61 53.21 -40.88
CA THR A 391 -9.66 54.64 -40.47
C THR A 391 -9.77 54.85 -38.94
N LYS A 392 -9.51 56.09 -38.51
CA LYS A 392 -9.64 56.72 -37.17
C LYS A 392 -10.48 58.03 -37.39
N PRO A 393 -10.93 58.83 -36.39
CA PRO A 393 -10.73 58.79 -34.92
C PRO A 393 -12.04 59.01 -34.08
N SER A 394 -11.91 59.47 -32.82
CA SER A 394 -12.96 59.67 -31.77
C SER A 394 -13.59 61.09 -31.76
N PRO A 395 -14.59 61.40 -30.89
CA PRO A 395 -14.31 61.88 -29.50
C PRO A 395 -15.38 61.64 -28.38
N MET A 396 -14.94 61.73 -27.11
CA MET A 396 -15.58 62.19 -25.82
C MET A 396 -17.03 61.73 -25.42
N THR A 397 -17.37 61.52 -24.13
CA THR A 397 -17.16 62.37 -22.92
C THR A 397 -17.09 61.53 -21.61
N VAL A 398 -16.02 61.57 -20.80
CA VAL A 398 -15.82 62.26 -19.47
C VAL A 398 -17.00 62.13 -18.46
N ILE A 399 -16.86 61.62 -17.23
CA ILE A 399 -16.47 62.26 -15.91
C ILE A 399 -16.58 61.14 -14.83
N ALA A 400 -15.83 61.04 -13.71
CA ALA A 400 -14.49 61.50 -13.30
C ALA A 400 -14.10 60.76 -11.98
N GLY A 401 -12.81 60.69 -11.63
CA GLY A 401 -12.32 60.10 -10.37
C GLY A 401 -10.80 59.84 -10.36
N LYS A 402 -10.07 60.47 -9.44
CA LYS A 402 -8.59 60.55 -9.38
C LYS A 402 -8.14 60.82 -7.92
N PRO A 403 -6.83 60.81 -7.57
CA PRO A 403 -5.70 60.00 -8.07
C PRO A 403 -4.75 59.49 -6.94
N TYR A 404 -3.72 58.70 -7.27
CA TYR A 404 -2.31 59.13 -7.11
C TYR A 404 -1.36 58.24 -7.96
N VAL A 405 -0.09 58.65 -8.13
CA VAL A 405 0.83 58.25 -9.23
C VAL A 405 2.28 58.08 -8.72
N PRO A 406 3.13 57.20 -9.31
CA PRO A 406 4.45 56.84 -8.77
C PRO A 406 5.67 57.43 -9.54
N GLY A 407 6.88 57.17 -9.04
CA GLY A 407 8.16 57.27 -9.77
C GLY A 407 9.31 57.89 -8.96
N SER A 408 10.58 57.95 -9.42
CA SER A 408 11.31 57.03 -10.32
C SER A 408 12.80 57.40 -10.43
N LYS A 409 13.70 56.40 -10.41
CA LYS A 409 15.08 56.39 -10.98
C LYS A 409 16.17 57.41 -10.56
N ALA A 410 17.36 56.86 -10.29
CA ALA A 410 18.71 57.34 -10.67
C ALA A 410 19.29 58.62 -9.99
N ALA A 411 20.59 58.93 -10.10
CA ALA A 411 21.84 58.13 -10.03
C ALA A 411 23.07 59.07 -10.09
N ALA A 412 24.09 58.88 -9.22
CA ALA A 412 25.40 59.55 -9.36
C ALA A 412 26.52 58.84 -8.56
N ALA A 413 27.76 58.96 -9.04
CA ALA A 413 29.04 58.70 -8.35
C ALA A 413 29.92 59.97 -8.53
N ALA A 414 31.15 60.14 -8.00
CA ALA A 414 32.05 59.30 -7.19
C ALA A 414 32.68 60.18 -6.06
N VAL A 415 33.79 59.89 -5.35
CA VAL A 415 35.19 59.67 -5.77
C VAL A 415 36.01 59.13 -4.57
N ALA A 416 36.88 58.13 -4.82
CA ALA A 416 38.25 57.82 -4.32
C ALA A 416 38.76 58.30 -2.92
N GLU A 417 39.77 57.71 -2.22
CA GLU A 417 40.69 56.56 -2.38
C GLU A 417 41.46 56.37 -1.03
N PRO A 418 42.62 55.65 -0.88
CA PRO A 418 43.06 54.30 -1.30
C PRO A 418 43.20 53.36 -0.04
N VAL A 419 43.86 52.18 0.08
CA VAL A 419 45.23 51.70 -0.29
C VAL A 419 45.32 50.15 -0.32
N ARG A 420 46.29 49.65 -1.10
CA ARG A 420 46.79 48.26 -1.28
C ARG A 420 46.93 47.35 -0.03
N ALA A 421 46.48 46.11 -0.23
CA ALA A 421 47.15 44.81 -0.01
C ALA A 421 48.37 44.66 0.94
N ALA A 422 48.27 43.69 1.86
CA ALA A 422 49.41 42.89 2.37
C ALA A 422 48.98 41.52 2.95
N ALA A 423 49.86 40.52 2.80
CA ALA A 423 50.01 39.30 3.59
C ALA A 423 51.55 39.07 3.70
N PRO A 424 52.13 38.48 4.77
CA PRO A 424 51.69 37.23 5.40
C PRO A 424 51.89 37.15 6.95
N SER A 425 51.84 35.92 7.48
CA SER A 425 52.50 35.31 8.66
C SER A 425 53.53 36.12 9.49
N ALA A 426 53.75 35.86 10.81
CA ALA A 426 53.12 34.98 11.82
C ALA A 426 53.78 35.22 13.22
N VAL A 427 53.26 34.61 14.30
CA VAL A 427 53.88 34.28 15.63
C VAL A 427 52.75 33.82 16.59
N ALA A 428 52.81 32.75 17.40
CA ALA A 428 53.78 31.64 17.55
C ALA A 428 53.16 30.40 18.29
N ILE A 429 53.75 29.20 18.09
CA ILE A 429 53.93 28.04 19.03
C ILE A 429 52.67 27.54 19.82
N ALA A 430 52.03 26.39 19.52
CA ALA A 430 52.39 24.95 19.77
C ALA A 430 52.28 24.50 21.28
N GLU A 431 51.94 23.26 21.71
CA GLU A 431 51.67 21.95 21.06
C GLU A 431 50.94 20.92 22.01
N LYS A 432 50.00 20.06 21.50
CA LYS A 432 49.64 18.65 21.95
C LYS A 432 49.27 18.32 23.44
N PRO A 433 48.98 17.05 23.85
CA PRO A 433 48.06 15.99 23.31
C PRO A 433 47.16 15.29 24.40
N VAL A 434 46.50 14.16 24.05
CA VAL A 434 45.63 13.28 24.91
C VAL A 434 46.32 12.03 25.47
N PRO A 435 45.90 11.46 26.64
CA PRO A 435 45.26 10.11 26.68
C PRO A 435 44.26 9.87 27.85
N ALA A 436 43.86 8.60 28.14
CA ALA A 436 43.00 8.15 29.26
C ALA A 436 43.42 6.75 29.83
N PRO A 437 43.14 6.40 31.12
CA PRO A 437 42.88 4.99 31.53
C PRO A 437 41.99 4.77 32.80
N LYS A 438 42.09 3.57 33.46
CA LYS A 438 41.40 3.03 34.70
C LYS A 438 42.39 2.02 35.41
N PRO A 439 42.08 1.16 36.44
CA PRO A 439 40.87 0.85 37.26
C PRO A 439 41.13 0.53 38.79
N ALA A 440 40.17 -0.13 39.49
CA ALA A 440 40.29 -0.94 40.75
C ALA A 440 40.56 -0.20 42.11
N ALA A 441 40.22 -0.66 43.34
CA ALA A 441 39.27 -1.66 43.95
C ALA A 441 39.15 -1.36 45.50
N LYS A 442 38.65 -2.15 46.50
CA LYS A 442 38.14 -3.55 46.67
C LYS A 442 37.34 -3.74 48.01
N VAL A 443 36.60 -4.86 48.14
CA VAL A 443 36.18 -5.70 49.34
C VAL A 443 36.72 -5.32 50.75
N PRO A 444 35.99 -5.49 51.90
CA PRO A 444 34.83 -6.39 52.23
C PRO A 444 33.54 -5.63 52.67
N ALA A 445 32.58 -6.01 53.56
CA ALA A 445 32.23 -7.13 54.51
C ALA A 445 30.70 -7.01 54.87
N LEU A 446 29.97 -7.89 55.60
CA LEU A 446 29.88 -9.36 55.85
C LEU A 446 28.58 -9.65 56.70
N VAL A 447 28.18 -10.93 56.94
CA VAL A 447 27.09 -11.43 57.87
C VAL A 447 25.63 -11.15 57.45
N ILE A 448 24.65 -12.07 57.39
CA ILE A 448 24.55 -13.56 57.46
C ILE A 448 23.31 -14.01 56.61
N ALA A 449 23.18 -15.31 56.24
CA ALA A 449 22.05 -15.88 55.47
C ALA A 449 21.21 -16.89 56.30
N PRO A 450 20.01 -17.34 55.84
CA PRO A 450 19.93 -18.52 54.94
C PRO A 450 18.79 -18.49 53.88
N ALA A 451 18.68 -19.58 53.10
CA ALA A 451 17.68 -19.85 52.03
C ALA A 451 17.03 -21.25 52.29
N PRO A 452 16.37 -22.00 51.34
CA PRO A 452 15.95 -21.73 49.96
C PRO A 452 14.53 -22.26 49.56
N SER A 453 14.04 -21.97 48.33
CA SER A 453 13.44 -22.95 47.40
C SER A 453 12.87 -22.34 46.09
N LEU A 454 12.95 -23.12 45.01
CA LEU A 454 12.28 -22.97 43.69
C LEU A 454 11.08 -23.97 43.65
N PRO A 455 10.12 -24.00 42.68
CA PRO A 455 10.34 -23.71 41.24
C PRO A 455 9.16 -23.23 40.34
N LYS A 456 9.49 -23.08 39.04
CA LYS A 456 8.70 -23.50 37.84
C LYS A 456 7.93 -22.44 37.04
N ALA A 457 7.82 -22.73 35.74
CA ALA A 457 7.40 -21.85 34.64
C ALA A 457 5.90 -21.60 34.52
N GLU A 458 5.58 -20.54 33.77
CA GLU A 458 4.24 -20.05 33.43
C GLU A 458 3.88 -20.43 31.97
N PRO A 459 2.66 -20.95 31.69
CA PRO A 459 2.24 -21.37 30.35
C PRO A 459 1.29 -20.41 29.62
N GLU A 460 1.12 -20.68 28.32
CA GLU A 460 0.27 -20.04 27.32
C GLU A 460 -1.24 -19.91 27.70
N PRO A 461 -1.95 -18.84 27.29
CA PRO A 461 -3.37 -18.62 27.63
C PRO A 461 -4.35 -19.50 26.82
N ALA A 462 -5.37 -20.04 27.49
CA ALA A 462 -6.29 -21.03 26.94
C ALA A 462 -7.60 -20.47 26.34
N ARG A 463 -8.27 -21.31 25.54
CA ARG A 463 -9.45 -21.04 24.70
C ARG A 463 -10.68 -20.41 25.37
N ILE A 464 -11.40 -19.63 24.57
CA ILE A 464 -12.79 -19.16 24.80
C ILE A 464 -13.80 -20.31 24.52
N PRO A 465 -14.84 -20.52 25.36
CA PRO A 465 -15.99 -21.38 25.04
C PRO A 465 -17.14 -20.63 24.34
N GLN A 466 -17.86 -21.29 23.44
CA GLN A 466 -19.07 -20.76 22.78
C GLN A 466 -20.33 -20.89 23.65
N PRO A 467 -21.37 -20.04 23.45
CA PRO A 467 -22.65 -20.14 24.14
C PRO A 467 -23.54 -21.29 23.60
N LYS A 468 -24.47 -21.79 24.41
CA LYS A 468 -25.53 -22.72 24.01
C LYS A 468 -26.91 -22.03 23.99
N SER A 469 -27.78 -22.50 23.11
CA SER A 469 -29.17 -22.07 22.93
C SER A 469 -30.16 -23.17 23.34
N GLU A 470 -31.30 -22.82 23.94
CA GLU A 470 -32.40 -23.77 24.22
C GLU A 470 -33.77 -23.04 24.35
N PRO A 471 -34.80 -23.44 23.57
CA PRO A 471 -36.19 -22.98 23.69
C PRO A 471 -37.20 -24.17 23.80
N PRO A 472 -38.54 -23.96 23.90
CA PRO A 472 -39.36 -22.89 24.51
C PRO A 472 -40.38 -23.49 25.54
N LYS A 473 -41.47 -22.77 25.90
CA LYS A 473 -42.54 -23.26 26.82
C LYS A 473 -43.92 -22.60 26.59
N PRO A 474 -45.00 -23.39 26.41
CA PRO A 474 -46.30 -23.16 27.10
C PRO A 474 -47.14 -24.48 27.30
N PRO A 475 -48.42 -24.49 27.73
CA PRO A 475 -49.15 -23.74 28.78
C PRO A 475 -49.83 -24.69 29.84
N LYS A 476 -50.87 -24.23 30.56
CA LYS A 476 -51.59 -24.93 31.68
C LYS A 476 -52.80 -25.81 31.26
N PRO A 477 -53.24 -26.75 32.11
CA PRO A 477 -54.61 -27.31 32.15
C PRO A 477 -55.60 -26.50 33.06
N PRO A 478 -56.93 -26.82 33.05
CA PRO A 478 -58.00 -26.03 33.69
C PRO A 478 -58.55 -26.61 35.03
N GLU A 479 -59.60 -25.97 35.57
CA GLU A 479 -60.31 -26.33 36.81
C GLU A 479 -61.51 -27.29 36.64
N ALA A 480 -61.98 -27.81 37.79
CA ALA A 480 -63.40 -27.93 38.21
C ALA A 480 -64.06 -29.33 38.40
N ARG A 481 -64.47 -29.57 39.67
CA ARG A 481 -65.59 -30.37 40.20
C ARG A 481 -65.60 -31.92 40.10
N GLY A 482 -65.76 -32.56 41.27
CA GLY A 482 -66.51 -33.82 41.39
C GLY A 482 -66.25 -34.69 42.63
N SER A 483 -66.99 -34.47 43.75
CA SER A 483 -67.10 -35.36 44.95
C SER A 483 -65.81 -35.71 45.75
N SER A 484 -65.83 -35.97 47.07
CA SER A 484 -66.84 -35.73 48.12
C SER A 484 -66.28 -35.91 49.55
N VAL A 485 -66.81 -35.11 50.51
CA VAL A 485 -67.11 -35.49 51.92
C VAL A 485 -66.00 -35.52 53.01
N LEU A 486 -66.25 -34.73 54.07
CA LEU A 486 -65.83 -34.78 55.51
C LEU A 486 -64.34 -34.62 55.97
N ALA A 487 -64.02 -33.39 56.38
CA ALA A 487 -63.74 -32.95 57.77
C ALA A 487 -62.73 -33.67 58.72
N TYR A 488 -61.74 -32.89 59.20
CA TYR A 488 -61.25 -32.68 60.61
C TYR A 488 -60.99 -33.85 61.60
N PRO A 489 -60.16 -33.69 62.67
CA PRO A 489 -59.10 -32.69 62.98
C PRO A 489 -57.78 -33.32 63.52
N LEU A 490 -56.93 -32.50 64.15
CA LEU A 490 -55.78 -32.88 65.02
C LEU A 490 -56.27 -33.47 66.39
N PRO A 491 -55.38 -33.82 67.36
CA PRO A 491 -54.41 -34.92 67.33
C PRO A 491 -54.44 -35.80 68.63
N GLY A 492 -53.73 -36.94 68.67
CA GLY A 492 -53.10 -37.40 69.93
C GLY A 492 -53.06 -38.89 70.32
N SER A 493 -51.85 -39.36 70.63
CA SER A 493 -51.49 -40.38 71.65
C SER A 493 -51.66 -41.89 71.38
N LYS A 494 -50.88 -42.67 72.16
CA LYS A 494 -50.97 -44.11 72.52
C LYS A 494 -50.53 -45.22 71.53
N ALA A 495 -49.29 -45.65 71.74
CA ALA A 495 -48.90 -46.98 72.25
C ALA A 495 -49.12 -48.29 71.44
N SER A 496 -48.04 -49.10 71.40
CA SER A 496 -47.98 -50.55 71.08
C SER A 496 -48.17 -50.92 69.59
N SER A 497 -47.79 -52.11 69.08
CA SER A 497 -47.22 -53.33 69.70
C SER A 497 -46.36 -54.16 68.72
N GLY A 498 -45.62 -55.16 69.21
CA GLY A 498 -44.94 -56.23 68.42
C GLY A 498 -43.98 -57.03 69.31
N ARG A 499 -44.32 -58.23 69.83
CA ARG A 499 -44.18 -59.60 69.24
C ARG A 499 -42.72 -59.92 68.82
N ALA A 500 -42.10 -61.07 69.16
CA ALA A 500 -42.61 -62.35 69.68
C ALA A 500 -41.66 -63.03 70.75
N PRO A 501 -41.45 -64.37 70.92
CA PRO A 501 -41.74 -65.03 72.21
C PRO A 501 -40.67 -66.00 72.82
N LYS A 502 -40.99 -66.61 73.99
CA LYS A 502 -40.39 -67.82 74.67
C LYS A 502 -39.02 -67.62 75.37
N GLU A 503 -38.66 -68.25 76.53
CA GLU A 503 -39.36 -69.13 77.51
C GLU A 503 -38.73 -68.98 78.97
N PRO A 504 -38.75 -69.87 80.02
CA PRO A 504 -38.84 -69.45 81.45
C PRO A 504 -37.82 -70.01 82.50
N ARG A 505 -37.96 -69.58 83.79
CA ARG A 505 -37.42 -70.05 85.13
C ARG A 505 -36.53 -68.98 85.85
N GLN A 506 -36.49 -68.79 87.19
CA GLN A 506 -37.13 -69.45 88.38
C GLN A 506 -37.39 -68.44 89.57
N LYS A 507 -37.55 -68.87 90.86
CA LYS A 507 -38.13 -68.11 92.05
C LYS A 507 -37.17 -68.06 93.30
N PRO A 508 -37.53 -67.76 94.62
CA PRO A 508 -38.62 -66.99 95.33
C PRO A 508 -38.12 -65.99 96.49
N PRO A 509 -38.64 -65.85 97.77
CA PRO A 509 -39.56 -64.76 98.27
C PRO A 509 -39.36 -64.14 99.73
N PHE A 510 -40.41 -63.46 100.29
CA PHE A 510 -40.77 -63.17 101.75
C PHE A 510 -40.13 -61.96 102.53
N TRP A 511 -40.52 -61.49 103.77
CA TRP A 511 -41.80 -61.15 104.54
C TRP A 511 -41.46 -60.71 106.03
N LYS A 512 -42.28 -60.13 106.97
CA LYS A 512 -43.52 -59.27 107.04
C LYS A 512 -43.94 -58.92 108.55
N THR A 513 -44.65 -57.79 108.84
CA THR A 513 -45.44 -57.41 110.11
C THR A 513 -44.71 -57.21 111.48
N GLY A 514 -45.24 -56.65 112.62
CA GLY A 514 -46.46 -55.87 113.01
C GLY A 514 -46.84 -55.89 114.56
N ALA A 515 -47.54 -54.86 115.12
CA ALA A 515 -48.27 -54.76 116.46
C ALA A 515 -47.50 -54.83 117.84
N GLY A 516 -48.03 -54.50 119.07
CA GLY A 516 -49.22 -53.73 119.54
C GLY A 516 -49.65 -53.82 121.07
N MET A 517 -49.91 -52.66 121.76
CA MET A 517 -50.71 -52.31 123.01
C MET A 517 -50.69 -53.03 124.43
N ALA A 518 -50.41 -52.24 125.50
CA ALA A 518 -51.16 -51.89 126.77
C ALA A 518 -51.65 -52.87 127.92
N ILE A 519 -51.85 -52.30 129.16
CA ILE A 519 -52.90 -52.55 130.25
C ILE A 519 -52.46 -52.83 131.76
N ALA A 520 -53.09 -52.10 132.73
CA ALA A 520 -53.40 -52.33 134.20
C ALA A 520 -52.31 -52.44 135.34
N ALA A 521 -52.67 -52.71 136.63
CA ALA A 521 -53.13 -51.76 137.71
C ALA A 521 -53.31 -52.36 139.17
N VAL A 522 -53.57 -51.49 140.19
CA VAL A 522 -54.22 -51.71 141.56
C VAL A 522 -53.40 -52.10 142.85
N ALA A 523 -53.83 -51.54 144.01
CA ALA A 523 -53.50 -51.77 145.46
C ALA A 523 -52.09 -51.35 145.98
N VAL A 524 -51.83 -50.46 146.98
CA VAL A 524 -52.52 -49.80 148.14
C VAL A 524 -52.22 -50.41 149.53
N VAL A 525 -52.03 -49.56 150.55
CA VAL A 525 -51.67 -49.78 151.99
C VAL A 525 -50.19 -50.03 152.29
N ALA A 526 -49.48 -50.93 151.59
CA ALA A 526 -48.01 -51.02 151.71
C ALA A 526 -47.28 -49.72 151.26
N THR A 527 -48.03 -48.84 150.60
CA THR A 527 -47.64 -47.58 149.99
C THR A 527 -47.36 -46.43 150.96
N ALA A 528 -47.44 -46.60 152.28
CA ALA A 528 -47.19 -45.51 153.24
C ALA A 528 -45.70 -45.30 153.55
N VAL A 529 -45.02 -46.34 154.06
CA VAL A 529 -43.62 -46.22 154.54
C VAL A 529 -42.61 -46.17 153.38
N ILE A 530 -42.86 -46.95 152.32
CA ILE A 530 -42.05 -46.90 151.10
C ILE A 530 -42.12 -45.51 150.45
N LEU A 531 -43.28 -44.85 150.46
CA LEU A 531 -43.46 -43.53 149.86
C LEU A 531 -42.63 -42.45 150.54
N TRP A 532 -42.44 -42.51 151.87
CA TRP A 532 -41.61 -41.52 152.59
C TRP A 532 -40.11 -41.66 152.28
N LEU A 533 -39.60 -42.89 152.14
CA LEU A 533 -38.21 -43.12 151.71
C LEU A 533 -38.01 -42.86 150.20
N VAL A 534 -39.04 -43.09 149.38
CA VAL A 534 -38.99 -42.78 147.94
C VAL A 534 -39.04 -41.28 147.66
N THR A 535 -39.81 -40.47 148.40
CA THR A 535 -39.87 -39.01 148.15
C THR A 535 -38.53 -38.31 148.42
N GLN A 536 -37.76 -38.76 149.42
CA GLN A 536 -36.37 -38.33 149.63
C GLN A 536 -35.47 -38.60 148.40
N MET A 537 -35.56 -39.80 147.81
CA MET A 537 -34.73 -40.22 146.66
C MET A 537 -35.18 -39.65 145.30
N GLN A 538 -36.32 -38.97 145.22
CA GLN A 538 -36.87 -38.41 143.98
C GLN A 538 -36.46 -36.95 143.75
N SER A 539 -36.24 -36.17 144.82
CA SER A 539 -35.96 -34.72 144.73
C SER A 539 -34.65 -34.39 144.01
N GLU A 540 -33.55 -35.10 144.34
CA GLU A 540 -32.24 -34.89 143.70
C GLU A 540 -32.26 -35.25 142.20
N LYS A 541 -32.98 -36.31 141.82
CA LYS A 541 -33.12 -36.72 140.42
C LYS A 541 -34.01 -35.77 139.62
N ALA A 542 -35.02 -35.18 140.24
CA ALA A 542 -35.87 -34.18 139.61
C ALA A 542 -35.07 -32.91 139.20
N ALA A 543 -34.18 -32.43 140.08
CA ALA A 543 -33.36 -31.24 139.82
C ALA A 543 -32.46 -31.41 138.58
N ILE A 544 -31.65 -32.48 138.54
CA ILE A 544 -30.71 -32.75 137.44
C ILE A 544 -31.44 -32.99 136.10
N THR A 545 -32.66 -33.53 136.16
CA THR A 545 -33.48 -33.77 134.96
C THR A 545 -34.08 -32.46 134.42
N ALA A 546 -34.55 -31.57 135.30
CA ALA A 546 -35.10 -30.27 134.91
C ALA A 546 -34.05 -29.35 134.26
N GLU A 547 -32.81 -29.35 134.77
CA GLU A 547 -31.71 -28.57 134.21
C GLU A 547 -31.33 -29.05 132.81
N LYS A 548 -31.19 -30.37 132.61
CA LYS A 548 -30.90 -30.96 131.29
C LYS A 548 -31.98 -30.66 130.25
N VAL A 549 -33.26 -30.65 130.63
CA VAL A 549 -34.37 -30.29 129.72
C VAL A 549 -34.29 -28.83 129.30
N ARG A 550 -33.91 -27.90 130.18
CA ARG A 550 -33.73 -26.47 129.84
C ARG A 550 -32.58 -26.26 128.85
N ALA A 551 -31.41 -26.85 129.09
CA ALA A 551 -30.31 -26.84 128.13
C ALA A 551 -30.70 -27.50 126.78
N GLN A 552 -31.49 -28.58 126.84
CA GLN A 552 -32.23 -29.20 125.73
C GLN A 552 -32.98 -28.16 124.87
N GLN A 553 -33.87 -27.39 125.53
CA GLN A 553 -34.76 -26.44 124.88
C GLN A 553 -34.04 -25.19 124.36
N GLU A 554 -33.05 -24.66 125.08
CA GLU A 554 -32.27 -23.49 124.64
C GLU A 554 -31.42 -23.81 123.40
N THR A 555 -30.73 -24.95 123.37
CA THR A 555 -29.97 -25.37 122.18
C THR A 555 -30.88 -25.67 120.99
N GLN A 556 -32.06 -26.28 121.21
CA GLN A 556 -33.06 -26.44 120.15
C GLN A 556 -33.61 -25.09 119.64
N ALA A 557 -33.87 -24.12 120.53
CA ALA A 557 -34.35 -22.80 120.15
C ALA A 557 -33.31 -21.99 119.36
N VAL A 558 -32.02 -22.09 119.72
CA VAL A 558 -30.91 -21.50 118.97
C VAL A 558 -30.78 -22.15 117.59
N MET A 559 -30.81 -23.49 117.51
CA MET A 559 -30.74 -24.22 116.23
C MET A 559 -31.96 -23.96 115.32
N ALA A 560 -33.16 -23.78 115.89
CA ALA A 560 -34.35 -23.39 115.15
C ALA A 560 -34.24 -21.97 114.58
N LYS A 561 -33.75 -21.00 115.39
CA LYS A 561 -33.48 -19.63 114.92
C LYS A 561 -32.39 -19.59 113.85
N ALA A 562 -31.32 -20.39 113.98
CA ALA A 562 -30.28 -20.50 112.97
C ALA A 562 -30.84 -21.00 111.63
N LYS A 563 -31.58 -22.11 111.62
CA LYS A 563 -32.21 -22.64 110.40
C LYS A 563 -33.23 -21.69 109.77
N ALA A 564 -33.97 -20.93 110.59
CA ALA A 564 -34.89 -19.90 110.09
C ALA A 564 -34.14 -18.72 109.43
N ALA A 565 -32.98 -18.31 109.99
CA ALA A 565 -32.12 -17.30 109.40
C ALA A 565 -31.47 -17.78 108.09
N GLU A 566 -30.98 -19.02 108.04
CA GLU A 566 -30.44 -19.65 106.82
C GLU A 566 -31.51 -19.74 105.71
N ALA A 567 -32.72 -20.20 106.04
CA ALA A 567 -33.82 -20.28 105.08
C ALA A 567 -34.21 -18.90 104.53
N LYS A 568 -34.23 -17.86 105.38
CA LYS A 568 -34.49 -16.47 104.93
C LYS A 568 -33.37 -15.95 104.04
N ALA A 569 -32.10 -16.19 104.39
CA ALA A 569 -30.95 -15.80 103.58
C ALA A 569 -30.94 -16.51 102.21
N GLN A 570 -31.32 -17.79 102.16
CA GLN A 570 -31.47 -18.53 100.89
C GLN A 570 -32.62 -18.00 100.04
N ALA A 571 -33.76 -17.63 100.64
CA ALA A 571 -34.88 -17.01 99.92
C ALA A 571 -34.50 -15.62 99.36
N GLU A 572 -33.83 -14.78 100.15
CA GLU A 572 -33.36 -13.46 99.69
C GLU A 572 -32.28 -13.57 98.60
N ALA A 573 -31.39 -14.56 98.68
CA ALA A 573 -30.41 -14.85 97.64
C ALA A 573 -31.06 -15.39 96.34
N ALA A 574 -32.12 -16.20 96.44
CA ALA A 574 -32.89 -16.66 95.28
C ALA A 574 -33.63 -15.50 94.60
N ALA A 575 -34.26 -14.62 95.39
CA ALA A 575 -34.95 -13.43 94.87
C ALA A 575 -33.98 -12.45 94.19
N ARG A 576 -32.78 -12.23 94.73
CA ARG A 576 -31.73 -11.43 94.06
C ARG A 576 -31.33 -12.04 92.73
N ARG A 577 -31.05 -13.35 92.66
CA ARG A 577 -30.71 -14.04 91.40
C ARG A 577 -31.82 -13.94 90.35
N GLN A 578 -33.09 -13.99 90.76
CA GLN A 578 -34.21 -13.77 89.85
C GLN A 578 -34.22 -12.33 89.30
N LEU A 579 -34.08 -11.33 90.16
CA LEU A 579 -33.99 -9.91 89.74
C LEU A 579 -32.76 -9.65 88.84
N GLU A 580 -31.62 -10.26 89.13
CA GLU A 580 -30.40 -10.21 88.32
C GLU A 580 -30.62 -10.89 86.95
N SER A 581 -31.34 -12.01 86.90
CA SER A 581 -31.70 -12.68 85.63
C SER A 581 -32.69 -11.87 84.79
N GLU A 582 -33.67 -11.22 85.42
CA GLU A 582 -34.63 -10.36 84.72
C GLU A 582 -33.98 -9.07 84.22
N THR A 583 -33.14 -8.43 85.03
CA THR A 583 -32.45 -7.18 84.66
C THR A 583 -31.41 -7.43 83.57
N SER A 584 -30.65 -8.53 83.63
CA SER A 584 -29.73 -8.91 82.55
C SER A 584 -30.46 -9.32 81.27
N ALA A 585 -31.59 -10.03 81.34
CA ALA A 585 -32.43 -10.32 80.17
C ALA A 585 -33.05 -9.05 79.54
N LYS A 586 -33.50 -8.10 80.36
CA LYS A 586 -33.98 -6.77 79.91
C LYS A 586 -32.85 -5.95 79.28
N LEU A 587 -31.63 -5.98 79.84
CA LEU A 587 -30.46 -5.33 79.22
C LEU A 587 -30.10 -5.97 77.88
N ALA A 588 -30.00 -7.30 77.82
CA ALA A 588 -29.62 -8.04 76.61
C ALA A 588 -30.63 -7.85 75.47
N SER A 589 -31.93 -7.76 75.78
CA SER A 589 -32.97 -7.49 74.78
C SER A 589 -32.97 -6.03 74.29
N LEU A 590 -32.69 -5.06 75.16
CA LEU A 590 -32.48 -3.67 74.75
C LEU A 590 -31.23 -3.51 73.85
N ASP A 591 -30.12 -4.16 74.21
CA ASP A 591 -28.90 -4.18 73.40
C ASP A 591 -29.11 -4.86 72.04
N ALA A 592 -29.85 -5.98 72.00
CA ALA A 592 -30.22 -6.65 70.76
C ALA A 592 -31.12 -5.77 69.88
N ALA A 593 -32.11 -5.10 70.46
CA ALA A 593 -32.98 -4.16 69.75
C ALA A 593 -32.19 -2.95 69.21
N ARG A 594 -31.26 -2.41 70.00
CA ARG A 594 -30.36 -1.33 69.58
C ARG A 594 -29.48 -1.74 68.40
N ARG A 595 -28.79 -2.88 68.49
CA ARG A 595 -27.93 -3.39 67.40
C ARG A 595 -28.74 -3.72 66.15
N ALA A 596 -29.98 -4.21 66.30
CA ALA A 596 -30.89 -4.42 65.17
C ALA A 596 -31.32 -3.09 64.52
N ALA A 597 -31.57 -2.03 65.30
CA ALA A 597 -31.87 -0.70 64.79
C ALA A 597 -30.67 -0.05 64.09
N GLU A 598 -29.47 -0.15 64.66
CA GLU A 598 -28.21 0.33 64.04
C GLU A 598 -27.90 -0.45 62.75
N ALA A 599 -28.09 -1.77 62.74
CA ALA A 599 -27.95 -2.61 61.53
C ALA A 599 -29.02 -2.33 60.46
N LYS A 600 -30.23 -1.92 60.86
CA LYS A 600 -31.29 -1.48 59.95
C LYS A 600 -30.95 -0.11 59.34
N ALA A 601 -30.60 0.88 60.18
CA ALA A 601 -30.26 2.23 59.74
C ALA A 601 -29.04 2.25 58.81
N THR A 602 -28.01 1.44 59.09
CA THR A 602 -26.83 1.29 58.20
C THR A 602 -27.18 0.61 56.88
N ARG A 603 -28.06 -0.41 56.87
CA ARG A 603 -28.59 -1.01 55.63
C ARG A 603 -29.42 -0.01 54.81
N GLU A 604 -30.26 0.79 55.45
CA GLU A 604 -31.08 1.81 54.79
C GLU A 604 -30.23 2.97 54.25
N ALA A 605 -29.20 3.40 54.98
CA ALA A 605 -28.21 4.38 54.50
C ALA A 605 -27.38 3.85 53.33
N ALA A 606 -26.91 2.60 53.39
CA ALA A 606 -26.21 1.96 52.27
C ALA A 606 -27.10 1.77 51.04
N ALA A 607 -28.38 1.41 51.24
CA ALA A 607 -29.38 1.30 50.18
C ALA A 607 -29.72 2.66 49.55
N ARG A 608 -29.69 3.76 50.32
CA ARG A 608 -29.75 5.13 49.78
C ARG A 608 -28.51 5.41 48.92
N LEU A 609 -27.29 5.30 49.46
CA LEU A 609 -26.06 5.61 48.72
C LEU A 609 -25.88 4.78 47.43
N ALA A 610 -26.25 3.49 47.44
CA ALA A 610 -26.16 2.63 46.26
C ALA A 610 -27.17 3.01 45.14
N ASN A 611 -28.29 3.63 45.52
CA ASN A 611 -29.34 4.07 44.60
C ASN A 611 -29.35 5.57 44.32
N ALA A 612 -28.55 6.36 45.04
CA ALA A 612 -28.34 7.77 44.79
C ALA A 612 -27.64 8.01 43.43
N ARG A 613 -27.89 9.20 42.88
CA ARG A 613 -27.55 9.58 41.50
C ARG A 613 -27.02 11.00 41.43
N GLY A 614 -26.35 11.32 40.33
CA GLY A 614 -25.89 12.67 40.00
C GLY A 614 -25.75 12.85 38.49
N GLY A 615 -25.51 14.10 38.08
CA GLY A 615 -25.38 14.49 36.68
C GLY A 615 -23.94 14.73 36.24
N LEU A 616 -23.72 14.74 34.93
CA LEU A 616 -22.48 15.14 34.27
C LEU A 616 -22.77 15.93 32.99
N THR A 617 -22.15 17.10 32.83
CA THR A 617 -22.14 17.88 31.58
C THR A 617 -20.74 17.97 30.99
N VAL A 618 -20.63 17.85 29.67
CA VAL A 618 -19.36 17.91 28.94
C VAL A 618 -19.55 18.61 27.59
N ALA A 619 -18.92 19.76 27.40
CA ALA A 619 -18.80 20.43 26.10
C ALA A 619 -17.39 20.20 25.52
N THR A 620 -17.24 20.39 24.20
CA THR A 620 -15.92 20.31 23.55
C THR A 620 -15.74 21.41 22.51
N ASN A 621 -14.49 21.74 22.21
CA ASN A 621 -14.12 22.62 21.11
C ASN A 621 -13.11 21.89 20.19
N PRO A 622 -13.46 21.59 18.92
CA PRO A 622 -14.78 21.79 18.30
C PRO A 622 -15.89 20.91 18.92
N ALA A 623 -17.14 21.28 18.69
CA ALA A 623 -18.32 20.54 19.13
C ALA A 623 -18.60 19.29 18.26
N GLY A 624 -19.49 18.41 18.72
CA GLY A 624 -19.82 17.15 18.04
C GLY A 624 -18.85 15.99 18.29
N ALA A 625 -17.94 16.12 19.25
CA ALA A 625 -17.07 15.03 19.69
C ALA A 625 -17.86 13.97 20.47
N THR A 626 -17.43 12.71 20.37
CA THR A 626 -18.06 11.61 21.11
C THR A 626 -17.52 11.59 22.53
N VAL A 627 -18.40 11.83 23.50
CA VAL A 627 -18.14 11.73 24.94
C VAL A 627 -18.68 10.39 25.43
N LYS A 628 -17.77 9.49 25.81
CA LYS A 628 -18.09 8.19 26.42
C LYS A 628 -17.83 8.23 27.92
N VAL A 629 -18.80 7.77 28.72
CA VAL A 629 -18.74 7.75 30.19
C VAL A 629 -18.84 6.31 30.67
N GLY A 630 -17.75 5.80 31.27
CA GLY A 630 -17.64 4.39 31.64
C GLY A 630 -17.71 3.45 30.44
N SER A 631 -18.35 2.29 30.61
CA SER A 631 -18.39 1.23 29.60
C SER A 631 -19.50 1.38 28.55
N ILE A 632 -20.65 1.98 28.90
CA ILE A 632 -21.91 1.85 28.14
C ILE A 632 -22.41 3.18 27.53
N LEU A 633 -22.30 4.30 28.24
CA LEU A 633 -22.95 5.56 27.83
C LEU A 633 -22.06 6.36 26.87
N SER A 634 -22.63 6.79 25.74
CA SER A 634 -21.93 7.54 24.69
C SER A 634 -22.87 8.55 24.05
N GLN A 635 -22.46 9.83 23.99
CA GLN A 635 -23.23 10.93 23.39
C GLN A 635 -22.29 11.85 22.57
N ALA A 636 -22.85 12.65 21.67
CA ALA A 636 -22.12 13.74 21.02
C ALA A 636 -22.12 15.01 21.89
N SER A 637 -21.07 15.81 21.84
CA SER A 637 -20.95 17.06 22.61
C SER A 637 -21.73 18.23 21.98
N PRO A 638 -22.37 19.11 22.79
CA PRO A 638 -22.46 19.08 24.26
C PRO A 638 -23.30 17.93 24.79
N ALA A 639 -22.70 17.12 25.66
CA ALA A 639 -23.28 15.91 26.22
C ALA A 639 -23.77 16.16 27.65
N ARG A 640 -24.89 15.53 28.01
CA ARG A 640 -25.50 15.62 29.34
C ARG A 640 -26.06 14.27 29.77
N PHE A 641 -25.64 13.83 30.95
CA PHE A 641 -26.05 12.57 31.56
C PHE A 641 -26.66 12.89 32.94
N ASP A 642 -27.95 12.64 33.15
CA ASP A 642 -28.68 13.06 34.36
C ASP A 642 -28.91 11.94 35.40
N ASP A 643 -28.61 10.67 35.06
CA ASP A 643 -28.83 9.49 35.92
C ASP A 643 -27.55 8.61 36.03
N LEU A 644 -26.43 9.23 36.41
CA LEU A 644 -25.20 8.49 36.74
C LEU A 644 -25.22 8.07 38.21
N LYS A 645 -24.72 6.87 38.54
CA LYS A 645 -24.55 6.46 39.95
C LYS A 645 -23.44 7.28 40.61
N ILE A 646 -23.48 7.41 41.92
CA ILE A 646 -22.34 7.95 42.68
C ILE A 646 -21.13 7.04 42.50
N GLY A 647 -19.99 7.62 42.13
CA GLY A 647 -18.76 6.88 41.84
C GLY A 647 -17.79 7.68 40.97
N THR A 648 -16.60 7.12 40.75
CA THR A 648 -15.62 7.66 39.80
C THR A 648 -15.80 6.99 38.45
N TYR A 649 -15.87 7.77 37.39
CA TYR A 649 -16.04 7.31 36.00
C TYR A 649 -14.89 7.81 35.12
N PRO A 650 -14.30 6.96 34.27
CA PRO A 650 -13.48 7.42 33.16
C PRO A 650 -14.39 8.04 32.10
N VAL A 651 -14.06 9.27 31.72
CA VAL A 651 -14.65 10.02 30.60
C VAL A 651 -13.63 10.03 29.48
N VAL A 652 -13.99 9.45 28.34
CA VAL A 652 -13.18 9.40 27.12
C VAL A 652 -13.85 10.27 26.06
N VAL A 653 -13.12 11.25 25.54
CA VAL A 653 -13.60 12.18 24.52
C VAL A 653 -12.79 11.95 23.24
N SER A 654 -13.47 11.56 22.16
CA SER A 654 -12.85 11.29 20.86
C SER A 654 -13.57 12.01 19.71
N LEU A 655 -12.81 12.48 18.74
CA LEU A 655 -13.33 13.07 17.50
C LEU A 655 -12.38 12.70 16.33
N PRO A 656 -12.89 12.26 15.17
CA PRO A 656 -12.02 11.82 14.08
C PRO A 656 -11.04 12.91 13.61
N GLY A 657 -9.74 12.60 13.60
CA GLY A 657 -8.67 13.53 13.25
C GLY A 657 -8.24 14.47 14.40
N TYR A 658 -8.62 14.17 15.63
CA TYR A 658 -8.23 14.86 16.86
C TYR A 658 -7.75 13.84 17.90
N ASP A 659 -6.91 14.28 18.83
CA ASP A 659 -6.38 13.43 19.89
C ASP A 659 -7.44 13.10 20.94
N GLU A 660 -7.40 11.86 21.45
CA GLU A 660 -8.34 11.36 22.43
C GLU A 660 -8.01 11.88 23.84
N VAL A 661 -8.96 12.58 24.47
CA VAL A 661 -8.78 13.13 25.82
C VAL A 661 -9.45 12.22 26.84
N ARG A 662 -8.67 11.75 27.83
CA ARG A 662 -9.16 10.96 28.96
C ARG A 662 -9.12 11.79 30.24
N LYS A 663 -10.22 11.76 31.00
CA LYS A 663 -10.32 12.37 32.35
C LYS A 663 -11.06 11.41 33.27
N GLU A 664 -10.81 11.48 34.58
CA GLU A 664 -11.64 10.85 35.60
C GLU A 664 -12.57 11.88 36.25
N VAL A 665 -13.82 11.50 36.53
CA VAL A 665 -14.83 12.36 37.16
C VAL A 665 -15.52 11.63 38.29
N LYS A 666 -15.64 12.29 39.45
CA LYS A 666 -16.36 11.79 40.62
C LYS A 666 -17.77 12.40 40.69
N ILE A 667 -18.78 11.57 40.40
CA ILE A 667 -20.20 11.94 40.50
C ILE A 667 -20.64 11.94 41.97
N GLN A 668 -21.52 12.89 42.35
CA GLN A 668 -21.99 13.11 43.72
C GLN A 668 -23.52 13.12 43.80
N GLU A 669 -24.09 12.94 45.01
CA GLU A 669 -25.54 12.87 45.23
C GLU A 669 -26.26 14.18 44.82
N ASN A 670 -27.25 14.07 43.95
CA ASN A 670 -28.13 15.15 43.47
C ASN A 670 -27.42 16.37 42.86
N ALA A 671 -26.13 16.25 42.52
CA ALA A 671 -25.32 17.30 41.94
C ALA A 671 -24.96 17.00 40.47
N THR A 672 -25.00 18.01 39.61
CA THR A 672 -24.46 17.92 38.24
C THR A 672 -23.02 18.40 38.24
N THR A 673 -22.08 17.54 37.84
CA THR A 673 -20.66 17.87 37.71
C THR A 673 -20.40 18.39 36.31
N ASP A 674 -19.86 19.60 36.16
CA ASP A 674 -19.50 20.13 34.85
C ASP A 674 -18.00 19.97 34.56
N LEU A 675 -17.66 19.45 33.38
CA LEU A 675 -16.29 19.44 32.86
C LEU A 675 -15.94 20.68 32.03
N GLY A 676 -16.92 21.54 31.74
CA GLY A 676 -16.76 22.72 30.90
C GLY A 676 -16.47 22.35 29.45
N VAL A 677 -15.75 23.22 28.74
CA VAL A 677 -15.36 23.03 27.34
C VAL A 677 -13.98 22.38 27.25
N ILE A 678 -13.93 21.11 26.83
CA ILE A 678 -12.68 20.40 26.54
C ILE A 678 -12.20 20.78 25.13
N ALA A 679 -11.12 21.54 25.03
CA ALA A 679 -10.43 21.76 23.77
C ALA A 679 -9.75 20.47 23.29
N LEU A 680 -9.97 20.08 22.04
CA LEU A 680 -9.34 18.94 21.40
C LEU A 680 -8.21 19.41 20.47
N HIS A 681 -7.04 18.81 20.61
CA HIS A 681 -5.91 19.06 19.72
C HIS A 681 -6.12 18.28 18.42
N ARG A 682 -5.90 18.94 17.29
CA ARG A 682 -6.07 18.32 15.97
C ARG A 682 -4.81 17.55 15.62
N GLN A 683 -4.97 16.30 15.18
CA GLN A 683 -3.85 15.48 14.76
C GLN A 683 -3.24 16.05 13.48
N THR A 684 -1.97 16.45 13.57
CA THR A 684 -1.18 17.00 12.47
C THR A 684 0.10 16.19 12.27
N GLY A 685 0.61 16.20 11.04
CA GLY A 685 1.95 15.79 10.69
C GLY A 685 2.59 16.82 9.76
N SER A 686 3.71 16.44 9.14
CA SER A 686 4.45 17.26 8.18
C SER A 686 4.70 16.51 6.87
N VAL A 687 5.01 17.24 5.80
CA VAL A 687 5.54 16.66 4.56
C VAL A 687 6.79 17.40 4.07
N GLU A 688 7.79 16.63 3.69
CA GLU A 688 8.99 17.06 2.96
C GLU A 688 8.81 16.75 1.47
N ILE A 689 8.81 17.77 0.62
CA ILE A 689 8.62 17.67 -0.83
C ILE A 689 9.90 18.14 -1.54
N VAL A 690 10.53 17.23 -2.27
CA VAL A 690 11.80 17.46 -2.99
C VAL A 690 11.66 17.08 -4.46
N SER A 691 12.48 17.67 -5.33
CA SER A 691 12.54 17.26 -6.74
C SER A 691 13.95 17.33 -7.31
N THR A 692 14.18 16.52 -8.34
CA THR A 692 15.38 16.54 -9.18
C THR A 692 14.99 16.95 -10.60
N PRO A 693 15.46 18.11 -11.10
CA PRO A 693 16.17 19.17 -10.37
C PRO A 693 15.27 19.89 -9.35
N VAL A 694 15.91 20.64 -8.43
CA VAL A 694 15.23 21.54 -7.49
C VAL A 694 14.63 22.76 -8.20
N GLY A 695 13.65 23.40 -7.57
CA GLY A 695 12.96 24.57 -8.13
C GLY A 695 11.68 24.25 -8.92
N ALA A 696 11.04 23.11 -8.65
CA ALA A 696 9.72 22.76 -9.21
C ALA A 696 8.61 23.41 -8.38
N HIS A 697 7.59 23.95 -9.04
CA HIS A 697 6.39 24.47 -8.38
C HIS A 697 5.45 23.33 -8.00
N PHE A 698 4.98 23.29 -6.75
CA PHE A 698 4.03 22.29 -6.31
C PHE A 698 2.74 22.91 -5.76
N GLU A 699 1.66 22.14 -5.88
CA GLU A 699 0.36 22.41 -5.30
C GLU A 699 -0.09 21.19 -4.46
N LEU A 700 -0.27 21.39 -3.16
CA LEU A 700 -0.69 20.38 -2.19
C LEU A 700 -2.16 20.62 -1.80
N ARG A 701 -3.03 19.65 -2.10
CA ARG A 701 -4.47 19.65 -1.76
C ARG A 701 -4.81 18.44 -0.91
N ARG A 702 -5.62 18.61 0.14
CA ARG A 702 -6.13 17.48 0.94
C ARG A 702 -7.25 16.79 0.16
N ALA A 703 -7.31 15.45 0.15
CA ALA A 703 -8.24 14.72 -0.70
C ALA A 703 -9.73 14.98 -0.39
N ASP A 704 -10.06 15.49 0.80
CA ASP A 704 -11.40 15.89 1.21
C ASP A 704 -11.71 17.40 1.05
N SER A 705 -10.76 18.21 0.58
CA SER A 705 -10.90 19.69 0.57
C SER A 705 -12.03 20.20 -0.31
N VAL A 706 -12.47 19.41 -1.30
CA VAL A 706 -13.61 19.67 -2.19
C VAL A 706 -14.90 19.99 -1.42
N LYS A 707 -15.05 19.48 -0.17
CA LYS A 707 -16.21 19.76 0.69
C LYS A 707 -15.97 20.82 1.77
N LEU A 708 -14.73 21.27 1.97
CA LEU A 708 -14.33 22.13 3.09
C LEU A 708 -13.83 23.53 2.70
N GLY A 709 -13.70 23.84 1.40
CA GLY A 709 -13.20 25.13 0.92
C GLY A 709 -11.74 25.43 1.30
N ALA A 710 -11.01 24.43 1.80
CA ALA A 710 -9.63 24.59 2.23
C ALA A 710 -8.71 24.84 1.02
N GLN A 711 -8.07 26.02 1.01
CA GLN A 711 -7.20 26.45 -0.08
C GLN A 711 -5.99 25.51 -0.26
N PRO A 712 -5.53 25.29 -1.50
CA PRO A 712 -4.29 24.57 -1.76
C PRO A 712 -3.10 25.28 -1.11
N ARG A 713 -2.19 24.51 -0.49
CA ARG A 713 -0.85 25.05 -0.16
C ARG A 713 0.02 24.96 -1.40
N GLN A 714 0.64 26.06 -1.80
CA GLN A 714 1.53 26.12 -2.96
C GLN A 714 2.94 26.51 -2.53
N GLY A 715 3.95 26.10 -3.30
CA GLY A 715 5.35 26.38 -3.00
C GLY A 715 6.30 25.95 -4.10
N VAL A 716 7.60 25.93 -3.78
CA VAL A 716 8.69 25.52 -4.66
C VAL A 716 9.59 24.53 -3.93
N THR A 717 10.07 23.48 -4.61
CA THR A 717 10.96 22.46 -4.02
C THR A 717 12.41 22.93 -3.88
N PRO A 718 13.15 22.47 -2.85
CA PRO A 718 12.70 21.64 -1.72
C PRO A 718 11.88 22.46 -0.70
N ALA A 719 10.83 21.86 -0.15
CA ALA A 719 9.99 22.48 0.88
C ALA A 719 9.60 21.50 1.98
N SER A 720 9.48 22.01 3.20
CA SER A 720 8.84 21.31 4.31
C SER A 720 7.58 22.07 4.73
N LEU A 721 6.48 21.35 4.96
CA LEU A 721 5.21 21.90 5.40
C LEU A 721 4.73 21.17 6.65
N SER A 722 4.76 21.87 7.78
CA SER A 722 4.22 21.41 9.07
C SER A 722 2.71 21.63 9.19
N ASP A 723 2.12 21.19 10.30
CA ASP A 723 0.74 21.52 10.69
C ASP A 723 -0.29 21.12 9.62
N LEU A 724 -0.05 19.97 8.99
CA LEU A 724 -0.94 19.36 8.02
C LEU A 724 -1.84 18.33 8.73
N PRO A 725 -3.16 18.55 8.82
CA PRO A 725 -4.06 17.60 9.47
C PRO A 725 -4.06 16.23 8.78
N THR A 726 -4.00 15.17 9.57
CA THR A 726 -3.80 13.79 9.10
C THR A 726 -4.77 13.34 8.00
N GLY A 727 -4.32 12.41 7.16
CA GLY A 727 -5.08 11.86 6.03
C GLY A 727 -4.37 11.99 4.69
N LEU A 728 -5.09 11.66 3.61
CA LEU A 728 -4.54 11.64 2.25
C LEU A 728 -4.54 13.04 1.63
N TYR A 729 -3.43 13.39 0.99
CA TYR A 729 -3.27 14.57 0.16
C TYR A 729 -2.92 14.16 -1.28
N SER A 730 -3.27 15.01 -2.24
CA SER A 730 -2.68 14.99 -3.58
C SER A 730 -1.65 16.11 -3.71
N ILE A 731 -0.54 15.80 -4.38
CA ILE A 731 0.46 16.74 -4.84
C ILE A 731 0.35 16.81 -6.35
N ALA A 732 0.31 18.02 -6.90
CA ALA A 732 0.47 18.29 -8.33
C ALA A 732 1.68 19.21 -8.52
N ILE A 733 2.73 18.72 -9.18
CA ILE A 733 4.03 19.38 -9.31
C ILE A 733 4.37 19.62 -10.78
N ASP A 734 4.95 20.78 -11.09
CA ASP A 734 5.44 21.13 -12.42
C ASP A 734 6.83 21.75 -12.31
N TYR A 735 7.72 21.34 -13.21
CA TYR A 735 9.00 22.01 -13.41
C TYR A 735 8.98 22.75 -14.74
N ARG A 736 8.87 24.08 -14.69
CA ARG A 736 9.05 25.01 -15.83
C ARG A 736 8.22 24.68 -17.09
N GLY A 737 7.03 24.11 -16.91
CA GLY A 737 6.14 23.71 -18.00
C GLY A 737 6.57 22.46 -18.77
N VAL A 738 7.54 21.68 -18.25
CA VAL A 738 7.98 20.41 -18.87
C VAL A 738 6.90 19.32 -18.75
N GLY A 739 6.02 19.42 -17.75
CA GLY A 739 4.90 18.50 -17.58
C GLY A 739 4.45 18.42 -16.12
N ARG A 740 3.14 18.55 -15.90
CA ARG A 740 2.56 18.50 -14.56
C ARG A 740 2.39 17.05 -14.11
N GLN A 741 3.28 16.58 -13.23
CA GLN A 741 3.15 15.29 -12.56
C GLN A 741 2.15 15.40 -11.40
N THR A 742 1.47 14.31 -11.09
CA THR A 742 0.53 14.24 -9.97
C THR A 742 0.70 12.93 -9.20
N GLY A 743 0.27 12.94 -7.93
CA GLY A 743 0.31 11.77 -7.06
C GLY A 743 -0.27 12.09 -5.69
N THR A 744 -0.02 11.22 -4.72
CA THR A 744 -0.59 11.32 -3.38
C THR A 744 0.43 11.04 -2.28
N VAL A 745 0.15 11.56 -1.08
CA VAL A 745 0.92 11.33 0.14
C VAL A 745 -0.04 11.23 1.32
N ALA A 746 0.21 10.28 2.23
CA ALA A 746 -0.52 10.17 3.49
C ALA A 746 0.23 10.92 4.59
N ILE A 747 -0.48 11.73 5.37
CA ILE A 747 0.06 12.43 6.54
C ILE A 747 -0.44 11.73 7.81
N GLU A 748 0.48 11.26 8.63
CA GLU A 748 0.23 10.55 9.89
C GLU A 748 0.51 11.47 11.09
N SER A 749 -0.06 11.15 12.26
CA SER A 749 0.04 12.05 13.44
C SER A 749 1.48 12.09 13.97
N GLY A 750 2.05 13.28 14.08
CA GLY A 750 3.47 13.51 14.42
C GLY A 750 4.48 13.07 13.36
N GLY A 751 4.04 12.44 12.27
CA GLY A 751 4.92 11.90 11.23
C GLY A 751 5.45 12.96 10.26
N VAL A 752 6.61 12.69 9.66
CA VAL A 752 7.16 13.46 8.54
C VAL A 752 7.11 12.59 7.28
N ALA A 753 6.08 12.79 6.46
CA ALA A 753 5.97 12.11 5.18
C ALA A 753 6.98 12.68 4.16
N ARG A 754 7.43 11.85 3.21
CA ARG A 754 8.38 12.25 2.16
C ARG A 754 7.79 12.06 0.77
N SER A 755 8.04 13.04 -0.10
CA SER A 755 7.58 13.02 -1.50
C SER A 755 8.72 13.51 -2.40
N SER A 756 9.23 12.62 -3.26
CA SER A 756 10.36 12.88 -4.16
C SER A 756 9.92 12.75 -5.61
N TRP A 757 10.36 13.68 -6.46
CA TRP A 757 9.90 13.81 -7.84
C TRP A 757 11.08 13.94 -8.81
N GLU A 758 11.03 13.25 -9.95
CA GLU A 758 12.04 13.34 -11.01
C GLU A 758 11.43 13.83 -12.31
N PHE A 759 12.05 14.84 -12.91
CA PHE A 759 11.71 15.31 -14.25
C PHE A 759 12.69 14.73 -15.28
N ALA A 760 12.16 14.27 -16.42
CA ALA A 760 12.96 13.69 -17.49
C ALA A 760 13.65 14.79 -18.32
N LEU A 761 14.72 15.35 -17.75
CA LEU A 761 15.47 16.45 -18.35
C LEU A 761 16.85 16.02 -18.81
N GLY A 762 17.35 16.67 -19.86
CA GLY A 762 18.73 16.57 -20.33
C GLY A 762 19.35 17.93 -20.62
N GLY A 763 20.47 17.90 -21.32
CA GLY A 763 21.12 19.08 -21.88
C GLY A 763 21.65 18.85 -23.29
N ILE A 764 22.03 19.94 -23.95
CA ILE A 764 22.75 19.93 -25.23
C ILE A 764 23.82 21.02 -25.23
N GLU A 765 24.87 20.80 -25.99
CA GLU A 765 25.87 21.81 -26.31
C GLU A 765 25.87 22.03 -27.82
N ILE A 766 25.62 23.26 -28.27
CA ILE A 766 25.56 23.61 -29.69
C ILE A 766 26.84 24.39 -30.03
N THR A 767 27.70 23.76 -30.82
CA THR A 767 28.90 24.37 -31.43
C THR A 767 28.65 24.61 -32.92
N SER A 768 29.40 25.51 -33.56
CA SER A 768 29.28 25.72 -35.02
C SER A 768 30.61 25.97 -35.69
N THR A 769 30.62 25.75 -37.01
CA THR A 769 31.76 25.96 -37.89
C THR A 769 31.33 26.88 -39.04
N PRO A 770 31.74 28.17 -39.06
CA PRO A 770 32.53 28.86 -38.04
C PRO A 770 31.77 29.08 -36.72
N SER A 771 32.52 29.34 -35.65
CA SER A 771 32.00 29.68 -34.31
C SER A 771 31.30 31.04 -34.26
N ASP A 772 30.72 31.40 -33.10
CA ASP A 772 30.00 32.66 -32.87
C ASP A 772 28.75 32.81 -33.78
N ALA A 773 28.05 31.70 -34.02
CA ALA A 773 26.73 31.71 -34.66
C ALA A 773 25.64 31.94 -33.61
N THR A 774 24.63 32.74 -33.94
CA THR A 774 23.44 32.96 -33.11
C THR A 774 22.56 31.71 -33.13
N VAL A 775 22.18 31.25 -31.94
CA VAL A 775 21.23 30.14 -31.76
C VAL A 775 19.87 30.72 -31.32
N SER A 776 18.81 30.29 -31.97
CA SER A 776 17.43 30.65 -31.65
C SER A 776 16.49 29.44 -31.70
N GLN A 777 15.37 29.52 -30.99
CA GLN A 777 14.31 28.52 -30.98
C GLN A 777 12.96 29.24 -31.07
N ALA A 778 12.12 28.88 -32.04
CA ALA A 778 10.83 29.54 -32.31
C ALA A 778 10.95 31.08 -32.39
N GLY A 779 12.00 31.59 -33.05
CA GLY A 779 12.30 33.02 -33.18
C GLY A 779 12.92 33.69 -31.94
N LYS A 780 12.93 33.05 -30.77
CA LYS A 780 13.60 33.57 -29.58
C LYS A 780 15.09 33.25 -29.62
N VAL A 781 15.95 34.27 -29.58
CA VAL A 781 17.40 34.09 -29.43
C VAL A 781 17.72 33.52 -28.04
N LEU A 782 18.52 32.45 -28.02
CA LEU A 782 18.96 31.76 -26.80
C LEU A 782 20.41 32.09 -26.43
N GLY A 783 21.26 32.40 -27.41
CA GLY A 783 22.67 32.72 -27.19
C GLY A 783 23.49 32.65 -28.48
N ARG A 784 24.80 32.41 -28.35
CA ARG A 784 25.72 32.14 -29.47
C ARG A 784 26.61 30.93 -29.20
N THR A 785 27.05 30.26 -30.25
CA THR A 785 27.89 29.06 -30.18
C THR A 785 29.36 29.36 -29.77
N PRO A 786 29.98 28.55 -28.89
CA PRO A 786 29.43 27.40 -28.15
C PRO A 786 28.36 27.79 -27.12
N LEU A 787 27.22 27.10 -27.16
CA LEU A 787 26.08 27.35 -26.27
C LEU A 787 25.62 26.05 -25.59
N THR A 788 25.79 25.96 -24.28
CA THR A 788 25.23 24.85 -23.48
C THR A 788 23.86 25.23 -22.93
N LEU A 789 22.86 24.39 -23.21
CA LEU A 789 21.50 24.50 -22.71
C LEU A 789 21.19 23.27 -21.85
N ALA A 790 20.89 23.48 -20.57
CA ALA A 790 20.66 22.41 -19.60
C ALA A 790 19.26 22.48 -18.98
N ASN A 791 18.79 21.37 -18.40
CA ASN A 791 17.45 21.20 -17.83
C ASN A 791 16.32 21.34 -18.88
N LEU A 792 16.56 20.85 -20.10
CA LEU A 792 15.59 20.83 -21.21
C LEU A 792 14.71 19.57 -21.17
N PRO A 793 13.43 19.64 -21.59
CA PRO A 793 12.61 18.46 -21.83
C PRO A 793 13.31 17.41 -22.72
N ALA A 794 13.31 16.15 -22.29
CA ALA A 794 13.72 15.03 -23.14
C ALA A 794 12.81 14.89 -24.38
N GLY A 795 13.40 14.48 -25.50
CA GLY A 795 12.75 14.44 -26.82
C GLY A 795 13.51 15.27 -27.87
N THR A 796 12.93 15.37 -29.08
CA THR A 796 13.55 16.12 -30.19
C THR A 796 13.12 17.58 -30.16
N GLN A 797 14.08 18.51 -30.14
CA GLN A 797 13.84 19.95 -30.24
C GLN A 797 14.63 20.55 -31.41
N THR A 798 13.99 21.43 -32.18
CA THR A 798 14.61 22.12 -33.33
C THR A 798 15.17 23.47 -32.92
N TYR A 799 16.38 23.78 -33.40
CA TYR A 799 17.06 25.07 -33.20
C TYR A 799 17.48 25.66 -34.55
N ASP A 800 17.26 26.95 -34.73
CA ASP A 800 17.80 27.74 -35.84
C ASP A 800 19.19 28.26 -35.48
N VAL A 801 20.21 27.95 -36.29
CA VAL A 801 21.58 28.43 -36.10
C VAL A 801 21.97 29.32 -37.28
N SER A 802 22.32 30.58 -37.02
CA SER A 802 22.48 31.63 -38.04
C SER A 802 23.73 32.49 -37.82
N ARG A 803 24.35 32.98 -38.89
CA ARG A 803 25.51 33.88 -38.84
C ARG A 803 25.55 34.78 -40.08
N ALA A 804 26.00 36.02 -39.93
CA ALA A 804 26.05 36.96 -41.06
C ALA A 804 26.97 36.44 -42.19
N GLY A 805 26.46 36.44 -43.43
CA GLY A 805 27.14 35.85 -44.59
C GLY A 805 26.96 34.34 -44.77
N TYR A 806 26.18 33.68 -43.90
CA TYR A 806 25.88 32.25 -43.94
C TYR A 806 24.37 31.99 -44.02
N THR A 807 24.01 30.84 -44.58
CA THR A 807 22.62 30.36 -44.60
C THR A 807 22.24 29.79 -43.23
N THR A 808 21.11 30.24 -42.68
CA THR A 808 20.55 29.69 -41.43
C THR A 808 20.31 28.19 -41.59
N SER A 809 20.82 27.40 -40.65
CA SER A 809 20.69 25.95 -40.63
C SER A 809 19.81 25.51 -39.46
N GLN A 810 18.80 24.69 -39.73
CA GLN A 810 17.97 24.08 -38.68
C GLN A 810 18.57 22.75 -38.22
N VAL A 811 18.58 22.56 -36.90
CA VAL A 811 19.23 21.41 -36.26
C VAL A 811 18.25 20.78 -35.28
N ASN A 812 17.95 19.50 -35.49
CA ASN A 812 17.12 18.70 -34.61
C ASN A 812 18.00 18.02 -33.55
N ALA A 813 17.91 18.50 -32.32
CA ALA A 813 18.64 17.95 -31.18
C ALA A 813 17.76 16.94 -30.42
N LEU A 814 18.23 15.70 -30.30
CA LEU A 814 17.61 14.70 -29.41
C LEU A 814 18.20 14.85 -28.01
N ILE A 815 17.38 15.36 -27.08
CA ILE A 815 17.69 15.51 -25.66
C ILE A 815 17.33 14.20 -24.95
N VAL A 816 18.29 13.66 -24.19
CA VAL A 816 18.18 12.38 -23.45
C VAL A 816 18.18 12.69 -21.95
N LYS A 817 17.41 11.95 -21.15
CA LYS A 817 17.37 12.17 -19.68
C LYS A 817 18.76 11.95 -19.08
N GLY A 818 19.24 12.93 -18.31
CA GLY A 818 20.51 12.89 -17.58
C GLY A 818 21.74 13.32 -18.39
N ASP A 819 21.75 13.11 -19.70
CA ASP A 819 22.90 13.40 -20.56
C ASP A 819 22.94 14.84 -21.05
N THR A 820 24.16 15.36 -21.29
CA THR A 820 24.39 16.58 -22.09
C THR A 820 25.02 16.21 -23.42
N ARG A 821 24.32 16.42 -24.53
CA ARG A 821 24.76 15.98 -25.86
C ARG A 821 25.32 17.11 -26.71
N SER A 822 26.61 17.02 -27.06
CA SER A 822 27.25 17.98 -27.96
C SER A 822 26.86 17.77 -29.43
N LEU A 823 26.68 18.87 -30.16
CA LEU A 823 26.32 18.94 -31.57
C LEU A 823 27.23 19.99 -32.25
N ASN A 824 27.69 19.71 -33.48
CA ASN A 824 28.41 20.68 -34.31
C ASN A 824 27.60 21.02 -35.57
N VAL A 825 27.53 22.31 -35.88
CA VAL A 825 26.71 22.86 -36.96
C VAL A 825 27.62 23.56 -37.96
N VAL A 826 27.91 22.90 -39.08
CA VAL A 826 28.66 23.50 -40.19
C VAL A 826 27.71 24.39 -41.00
N LEU A 827 27.97 25.69 -41.04
CA LEU A 827 27.13 26.64 -41.78
C LEU A 827 27.65 26.83 -43.21
N ALA A 828 26.77 26.68 -44.20
CA ALA A 828 27.07 27.00 -45.59
C ALA A 828 27.09 28.53 -45.83
N LEU A 829 28.00 29.01 -46.68
CA LEU A 829 28.02 30.42 -47.10
C LEU A 829 26.73 30.78 -47.84
N SER A 830 26.17 31.96 -47.57
CA SER A 830 24.91 32.38 -48.17
C SER A 830 25.10 32.75 -49.64
N ASP A 831 24.36 32.10 -50.55
CA ASP A 831 24.37 32.38 -52.00
C ASP A 831 23.63 33.67 -52.38
N ARG A 832 23.33 34.53 -51.39
CA ARG A 832 22.90 35.90 -51.59
C ARG A 832 23.86 36.62 -52.54
N ILE A 833 23.29 37.28 -53.56
CA ILE A 833 24.00 38.21 -54.42
C ILE A 833 24.11 39.56 -53.70
N TYR A 834 25.34 40.06 -53.55
CA TYR A 834 25.67 41.34 -52.94
C TYR A 834 25.61 42.48 -53.96
N ARG A 835 25.26 43.68 -53.50
CA ARG A 835 25.40 44.93 -54.28
C ARG A 835 26.81 45.48 -54.12
N LEU A 836 27.31 46.23 -55.11
CA LEU A 836 28.63 46.88 -55.06
C LEU A 836 28.84 47.72 -53.78
N SER A 837 27.82 48.47 -53.37
CA SER A 837 27.80 49.27 -52.13
C SER A 837 27.84 48.47 -50.81
N GLU A 838 27.85 47.13 -50.87
CA GLU A 838 27.91 46.23 -49.71
C GLU A 838 29.28 45.50 -49.62
N LEU A 839 30.26 45.89 -50.44
CA LEU A 839 31.57 45.25 -50.55
C LEU A 839 32.68 46.12 -49.93
N ASP A 840 33.69 45.46 -49.36
CA ASP A 840 34.95 46.13 -48.99
C ASP A 840 35.87 46.28 -50.21
N HIS A 841 35.80 45.33 -51.16
CA HIS A 841 36.47 45.38 -52.45
C HIS A 841 35.54 44.88 -53.56
N GLU A 842 35.41 45.65 -54.64
CA GLU A 842 34.60 45.30 -55.81
C GLU A 842 35.26 44.19 -56.67
N PRO A 843 34.49 43.46 -57.50
CA PRO A 843 35.06 42.46 -58.41
C PRO A 843 35.92 43.11 -59.50
N GLN A 844 37.16 42.64 -59.67
CA GLN A 844 38.12 43.19 -60.62
C GLN A 844 38.29 42.25 -61.82
N VAL A 845 38.33 42.75 -63.05
CA VAL A 845 38.61 41.92 -64.24
C VAL A 845 40.06 41.41 -64.17
N LEU A 846 40.26 40.09 -64.19
CA LEU A 846 41.58 39.45 -64.28
C LEU A 846 41.93 39.03 -65.71
N ARG A 847 40.92 38.62 -66.47
CA ARG A 847 41.05 38.33 -67.91
C ARG A 847 39.78 38.77 -68.62
N SER A 848 39.94 39.68 -69.58
CA SER A 848 39.01 39.94 -70.65
C SER A 848 39.60 39.43 -71.97
N ASP A 849 38.80 38.70 -72.74
CA ASP A 849 39.15 38.42 -74.14
C ASP A 849 38.73 39.62 -75.00
N SER A 850 39.53 39.97 -76.01
CA SER A 850 39.30 41.17 -76.83
C SER A 850 38.03 41.05 -77.68
N LEU A 851 37.24 42.12 -77.70
CA LEU A 851 35.97 42.17 -78.43
C LEU A 851 36.23 42.22 -79.93
N LYS A 852 36.05 41.08 -80.62
CA LYS A 852 36.16 40.99 -82.07
C LYS A 852 34.83 41.39 -82.72
N LEU A 853 34.84 42.48 -83.47
CA LEU A 853 33.71 42.87 -84.32
C LEU A 853 33.63 41.96 -85.55
N PRO A 854 32.45 41.45 -85.92
CA PRO A 854 32.21 40.83 -87.22
C PRO A 854 32.14 41.91 -88.32
N SER A 855 32.34 41.50 -89.57
CA SER A 855 32.25 42.39 -90.75
C SER A 855 30.84 42.92 -91.05
N SER A 856 29.83 42.53 -90.26
CA SER A 856 28.47 43.11 -90.28
C SER A 856 28.37 44.45 -89.53
N LEU A 857 29.35 44.80 -88.70
CA LEU A 857 29.39 46.05 -87.93
C LEU A 857 30.54 46.95 -88.41
N SER A 858 30.31 48.26 -88.51
CA SER A 858 31.29 49.19 -89.08
C SER A 858 32.36 49.60 -88.07
N THR A 859 33.64 49.52 -88.44
CA THR A 859 34.76 50.01 -87.62
C THR A 859 34.78 51.53 -87.45
N SER A 860 34.03 52.27 -88.28
CA SER A 860 33.87 53.73 -88.16
C SER A 860 32.72 54.16 -87.24
N THR A 861 31.97 53.22 -86.66
CA THR A 861 30.80 53.50 -85.81
C THR A 861 31.11 53.19 -84.34
N GLU A 862 30.80 54.15 -83.47
CA GLU A 862 30.81 53.93 -82.02
C GLU A 862 29.57 53.11 -81.60
N TYR A 863 29.80 51.88 -81.15
CA TYR A 863 28.79 51.03 -80.53
C TYR A 863 28.96 51.03 -79.02
N ARG A 864 27.84 51.00 -78.29
CA ARG A 864 27.81 51.00 -76.82
C ARG A 864 26.83 49.97 -76.28
N ALA A 865 27.27 49.13 -75.36
CA ALA A 865 26.44 48.15 -74.66
C ALA A 865 26.73 48.14 -73.15
N VAL A 866 25.78 47.70 -72.35
CA VAL A 866 25.94 47.48 -70.91
C VAL A 866 25.45 46.07 -70.59
N ILE A 867 26.37 45.22 -70.12
CA ILE A 867 26.08 43.83 -69.77
C ILE A 867 26.05 43.69 -68.26
N ALA A 868 24.90 43.33 -67.69
CA ALA A 868 24.79 42.92 -66.29
C ALA A 868 25.16 41.44 -66.15
N MET A 869 25.83 41.09 -65.05
CA MET A 869 26.23 39.72 -64.74
C MET A 869 26.40 39.51 -63.24
N THR A 870 26.25 38.27 -62.80
CA THR A 870 26.57 37.84 -61.44
C THR A 870 27.98 37.27 -61.46
N VAL A 871 28.97 37.99 -60.93
CA VAL A 871 30.30 37.42 -60.69
C VAL A 871 30.20 36.50 -59.48
N GLY A 872 30.45 35.21 -59.65
CA GLY A 872 30.42 34.23 -58.55
C GLY A 872 31.64 34.33 -57.63
N ARG A 873 31.58 33.64 -56.48
CA ARG A 873 32.72 33.52 -55.52
C ARG A 873 34.00 32.93 -56.14
N ASP A 874 33.86 32.23 -57.27
CA ASP A 874 34.91 31.61 -58.07
C ASP A 874 35.47 32.54 -59.18
N GLY A 875 34.98 33.78 -59.27
CA GLY A 875 35.37 34.72 -60.31
C GLY A 875 34.77 34.45 -61.69
N VAL A 876 33.81 33.53 -61.80
CA VAL A 876 33.15 33.19 -63.08
C VAL A 876 31.84 33.96 -63.22
N PRO A 877 31.62 34.69 -64.33
CA PRO A 877 30.39 35.42 -64.59
C PRO A 877 29.22 34.48 -64.93
N ARG A 878 28.06 34.76 -64.37
CA ARG A 878 26.78 34.04 -64.53
C ARG A 878 25.63 35.01 -64.80
N ASP A 879 24.47 34.47 -65.15
CA ASP A 879 23.20 35.21 -65.27
C ASP A 879 23.31 36.48 -66.14
N LEU A 880 24.01 36.37 -67.28
CA LEU A 880 24.38 37.53 -68.10
C LEU A 880 23.16 38.11 -68.85
N GLU A 881 22.96 39.42 -68.75
CA GLU A 881 21.83 40.15 -69.32
C GLU A 881 22.30 41.40 -70.07
N ILE A 882 21.66 41.71 -71.20
CA ILE A 882 21.91 42.97 -71.94
C ILE A 882 20.98 44.02 -71.34
N VAL A 883 21.52 44.97 -70.58
CA VAL A 883 20.73 46.04 -69.94
C VAL A 883 20.40 47.13 -70.94
N ARG A 884 21.36 47.45 -71.82
CA ARG A 884 21.23 48.42 -72.91
C ARG A 884 22.21 48.05 -74.02
N SER A 885 21.85 48.31 -75.27
CA SER A 885 22.77 48.30 -76.41
C SER A 885 22.35 49.36 -77.42
N SER A 886 23.30 49.94 -78.15
CA SER A 886 23.04 50.78 -79.33
C SER A 886 22.64 49.94 -80.54
N ASP A 887 23.05 48.67 -80.57
CA ASP A 887 22.73 47.72 -81.64
C ASP A 887 22.46 46.29 -81.09
N PRO A 888 21.44 45.55 -81.58
CA PRO A 888 21.11 44.20 -81.09
C PRO A 888 22.13 43.10 -81.42
N GLU A 889 22.99 43.26 -82.43
CA GLU A 889 24.09 42.34 -82.72
C GLU A 889 25.29 42.60 -81.82
N PHE A 890 25.72 43.85 -81.72
CA PHE A 890 26.76 44.30 -80.80
C PHE A 890 26.48 43.87 -79.35
N GLY A 891 25.23 44.01 -78.89
CA GLY A 891 24.82 43.57 -77.55
C GLY A 891 24.95 42.05 -77.34
N ARG A 892 24.63 41.24 -78.36
CA ARG A 892 24.82 39.78 -78.34
C ARG A 892 26.30 39.41 -78.28
N ILE A 893 27.14 40.08 -79.07
CA ILE A 893 28.60 39.86 -79.10
C ILE A 893 29.23 40.24 -77.74
N CYS A 894 28.85 41.39 -77.17
CA CYS A 894 29.32 41.81 -75.84
C CYS A 894 28.91 40.81 -74.74
N LYS A 895 27.67 40.31 -74.76
CA LYS A 895 27.21 39.27 -73.82
C LYS A 895 27.99 37.94 -73.99
N ALA A 896 28.30 37.55 -75.23
CA ALA A 896 29.08 36.34 -75.51
C ALA A 896 30.54 36.48 -75.04
N ALA A 897 31.19 37.63 -75.32
CA ALA A 897 32.54 37.92 -74.85
C ALA A 897 32.61 37.96 -73.31
N ALA A 898 31.66 38.63 -72.66
CA ALA A 898 31.58 38.73 -71.21
C ALA A 898 31.46 37.37 -70.50
N ALA A 899 30.85 36.35 -71.13
CA ALA A 899 30.78 34.99 -70.57
C ALA A 899 32.15 34.27 -70.54
N GLY A 900 33.09 34.66 -71.41
CA GLY A 900 34.46 34.14 -71.42
C GLY A 900 35.35 34.72 -70.31
N TRP A 901 35.01 35.90 -69.79
CA TRP A 901 35.86 36.67 -68.88
C TRP A 901 36.05 35.99 -67.51
N ARG A 902 37.11 36.39 -66.79
CA ARG A 902 37.40 35.96 -65.42
C ARG A 902 37.70 37.16 -64.53
N PHE A 903 37.22 37.07 -63.29
CA PHE A 903 37.29 38.13 -62.30
C PHE A 903 38.01 37.66 -61.04
N LYS A 904 38.62 38.61 -60.32
CA LYS A 904 38.83 38.49 -58.88
C LYS A 904 37.45 38.74 -58.26
N PRO A 905 36.89 37.81 -57.48
CA PRO A 905 35.56 37.98 -56.89
C PRO A 905 35.55 39.19 -55.94
N GLY A 906 34.39 39.86 -55.83
CA GLY A 906 34.18 40.91 -54.84
C GLY A 906 34.22 40.31 -53.43
N THR A 907 34.65 41.09 -52.43
CA THR A 907 34.85 40.58 -51.07
C THR A 907 34.16 41.38 -49.98
N VAL A 908 33.64 40.66 -48.99
CA VAL A 908 33.15 41.19 -47.71
C VAL A 908 33.93 40.54 -46.57
N LYS A 909 34.54 41.37 -45.72
CA LYS A 909 35.47 41.01 -44.63
C LYS A 909 36.54 40.01 -45.09
N GLY A 910 37.16 40.33 -46.24
CA GLY A 910 38.20 39.54 -46.88
C GLY A 910 37.75 38.22 -47.52
N ARG A 911 36.44 37.94 -47.60
CA ARG A 911 35.89 36.67 -48.11
C ARG A 911 35.16 36.88 -49.45
N PRO A 912 35.35 36.00 -50.44
CA PRO A 912 34.70 36.13 -51.75
C PRO A 912 33.19 35.92 -51.66
N VAL A 913 32.43 36.82 -52.29
CA VAL A 913 30.96 36.78 -52.37
C VAL A 913 30.50 36.84 -53.82
N SER A 914 29.27 36.38 -54.09
CA SER A 914 28.63 36.56 -55.39
C SER A 914 28.11 38.00 -55.50
N THR A 915 28.38 38.69 -56.61
CA THR A 915 28.09 40.13 -56.79
C THR A 915 27.40 40.40 -58.12
N ARG A 916 26.34 41.23 -58.14
CA ARG A 916 25.76 41.75 -59.40
C ARG A 916 26.56 42.98 -59.84
N VAL A 917 27.13 42.93 -61.03
CA VAL A 917 27.86 44.05 -61.67
C VAL A 917 27.25 44.37 -63.03
N ALA A 918 27.45 45.59 -63.51
CA ALA A 918 27.07 46.01 -64.86
C ALA A 918 28.28 46.65 -65.54
N ILE A 919 28.73 46.06 -66.64
CA ILE A 919 29.98 46.44 -67.32
C ILE A 919 29.64 47.15 -68.64
N PRO A 920 30.13 48.38 -68.87
CA PRO A 920 30.00 49.05 -70.15
C PRO A 920 31.03 48.51 -71.15
N PHE A 921 30.58 48.30 -72.38
CA PHE A 921 31.37 47.99 -73.56
C PHE A 921 31.21 49.16 -74.55
N VAL A 922 32.32 49.67 -75.06
CA VAL A 922 32.36 50.78 -76.03
C VAL A 922 33.38 50.44 -77.11
N THR A 923 33.07 50.67 -78.39
CA THR A 923 34.07 50.67 -79.45
C THR A 923 34.54 52.09 -79.73
N ASN A 924 35.83 52.35 -79.58
CA ASN A 924 36.41 53.56 -80.15
C ASN A 924 36.39 53.39 -81.69
N PRO A 925 35.83 54.34 -82.46
CA PRO A 925 35.99 54.32 -83.91
C PRO A 925 37.48 54.46 -84.27
N SER A 926 37.90 53.78 -85.33
CA SER A 926 39.29 53.76 -85.84
C SER A 926 39.48 54.70 -87.02
#